data_AF-A0A7J0BFX8-F1
#
_entry.id   AF-A0A7J0BFX8-F1
#
_cell.length_a   1.000
_cell.length_b   1.000
_cell.length_c   1.000
_cell.angle_alpha   90.00
_cell.angle_beta   90.00
_cell.angle_gamma   90.00
#
_symmetry.space_group_name_H-M   'P 1'
#
loop_
_entity.id
_entity.type
_entity.pdbx_description
1 polymer ?
#
loop_
_entity_poly.entity_id
_entity_poly.type
_entity_poly.pdbx_seq_one_letter_code
_entity_poly.pdbx_strand_id
1 'polypeptide(L)'
;MTSPDSALARAWAVIATTARRLSGSAPYSSAEEESLRASFREACGRFKRLISANNKALEAMSHMEQALEGTAPYDLSYVRTQSTRIVSSVYQMIEAMETIAPGRYGALRERFEAIRAEISPHLETTPEPADGPLVLPFSSLGCEHAPQVGGKAANLGELRNKANLPVPDGFAVTAHGFWAFMRHSGLDEEADRQLRLADPDRLDNLYAMCSRIQQQIIRSPLPDELVQALTRAEAELRERTGYTGNLAVRSSALGEDMPGQAFAGQYRSLLNVPSETLAEAWREVAASKYGAEAVAYRLRCGLSDRDTAVSVAVMPMLGSVAGGVLYTRDPVDVRSEAIIIHAVQGLPRGVVDGRLPTDRFAVQRTAPFAIVERHVAFKKERYVTAPGEGVAKVDSPPEEAALPSLTDEQLQQLAALAERVEQHYGTPQDVEWAMLPDTSFMLLQSRPLTMPSADAIARRLTPPTLPEGTVVLVQGGETASPGTGAGPIVQIRKQAEALAFPEGGVLVVPYAAPRWAPLLSRASAVIAGTGSSAGHLANVAREFGVPALFGTGWKADSLETGTLVTVDADAGLVLEGRVESLLTAPKPRNVMQGTSVHATLKQVLSHIAPLSLTDPDCPDFRAVNCKTMHDITRFCHQKAVEEMFRDGKDARFPKHLARQLYHGRPLQFWVVDLDDAFRSPPAGKLIPLENIASPPMHALWHGMMHIPWQGPPPVHARGFLSVLAESALDPGFEPSSASIYSMKNYFLVSSRFCTLQSRFGYHFCTVETLAGDVDAENFAAFRFKGGAADADRRLMRVRLIADILEENNFRVQVIRDSLAARMEGLPLEHMLRALQVLGYLAMHTRQLDMVMSSPEAVQHYRDKIATELQEVLGSHTTF
;
A
#
# COMPACT_ATOMS: atom_id res chain seq x y z
N MET A 1 -95.58 16.38 9.06
CA MET A 1 -94.67 15.53 9.86
C MET A 1 -94.47 14.20 9.15
N THR A 2 -93.28 13.97 8.60
CA THR A 2 -92.58 12.67 8.40
C THR A 2 -91.25 13.02 7.70
N SER A 3 -90.13 12.53 8.25
CA SER A 3 -88.79 13.14 8.12
C SER A 3 -88.01 12.75 6.85
N PRO A 4 -86.94 13.50 6.49
CA PRO A 4 -86.15 13.34 5.26
C PRO A 4 -85.11 12.18 5.24
N ASP A 5 -85.06 11.31 6.27
CA ASP A 5 -83.92 10.39 6.47
C ASP A 5 -83.91 9.13 5.58
N SER A 6 -84.97 8.80 4.86
CA SER A 6 -85.05 7.52 4.12
C SER A 6 -84.42 7.51 2.71
N ALA A 7 -84.04 8.68 2.18
CA ALA A 7 -83.42 8.83 0.86
C ALA A 7 -81.88 8.78 0.94
N LEU A 8 -81.29 9.35 1.99
CA LEU A 8 -79.85 9.32 2.24
C LEU A 8 -79.34 7.90 2.55
N ALA A 9 -80.08 7.11 3.34
CA ALA A 9 -79.69 5.73 3.66
C ALA A 9 -79.60 4.81 2.42
N ARG A 10 -80.46 5.02 1.41
CA ARG A 10 -80.43 4.26 0.15
C ARG A 10 -79.30 4.69 -0.78
N ALA A 11 -78.93 5.97 -0.79
CA ALA A 11 -77.78 6.47 -1.55
C ALA A 11 -76.45 5.94 -0.99
N TRP A 12 -76.31 5.85 0.35
CA TRP A 12 -75.11 5.30 0.99
C TRP A 12 -74.93 3.79 0.76
N ALA A 13 -76.01 3.01 0.69
CA ALA A 13 -75.93 1.58 0.40
C ALA A 13 -75.45 1.28 -1.03
N VAL A 14 -75.84 2.10 -2.01
CA VAL A 14 -75.39 2.00 -3.41
C VAL A 14 -73.94 2.47 -3.57
N ILE A 15 -73.52 3.52 -2.86
CA ILE A 15 -72.12 3.99 -2.86
C ILE A 15 -71.20 2.96 -2.17
N ALA A 16 -71.63 2.31 -1.09
CA ALA A 16 -70.85 1.29 -0.40
C ALA A 16 -70.68 -0.02 -1.22
N THR A 17 -71.69 -0.41 -2.01
CA THR A 17 -71.57 -1.57 -2.92
C THR A 17 -70.74 -1.26 -4.16
N THR A 18 -70.73 -0.01 -4.62
CA THR A 18 -69.91 0.44 -5.76
C THR A 18 -68.43 0.62 -5.35
N ALA A 19 -68.16 1.08 -4.12
CA ALA A 19 -66.80 1.17 -3.56
C ALA A 19 -66.15 -0.21 -3.32
N ARG A 20 -66.93 -1.25 -2.99
CA ARG A 20 -66.44 -2.64 -2.89
C ARG A 20 -66.12 -3.29 -4.24
N ARG A 21 -66.69 -2.80 -5.34
CA ARG A 21 -66.42 -3.31 -6.71
C ARG A 21 -65.24 -2.62 -7.39
N LEU A 22 -64.79 -1.46 -6.90
CA LEU A 22 -63.67 -0.69 -7.47
C LEU A 22 -62.30 -0.99 -6.81
N SER A 23 -62.24 -1.76 -5.72
CA SER A 23 -60.99 -2.26 -5.12
C SER A 23 -60.70 -3.68 -5.64
N GLY A 24 -60.19 -3.77 -6.87
CA GLY A 24 -59.90 -5.02 -7.59
C GLY A 24 -58.72 -5.85 -7.06
N SER A 25 -58.63 -6.10 -5.76
CA SER A 25 -57.76 -7.13 -5.18
C SER A 25 -58.51 -7.82 -4.05
N ALA A 26 -58.69 -9.13 -4.14
CA ALA A 26 -59.19 -9.93 -3.03
C ALA A 26 -58.32 -9.66 -1.78
N PRO A 27 -58.91 -9.48 -0.58
CA PRO A 27 -58.13 -9.38 0.65
C PRO A 27 -57.35 -10.68 0.85
N TYR A 28 -56.03 -10.59 0.98
CA TYR A 28 -55.18 -11.69 1.42
C TYR A 28 -55.75 -12.29 2.71
N SER A 29 -55.71 -13.62 2.85
CA SER A 29 -56.01 -14.26 4.13
C SER A 29 -55.01 -13.79 5.20
N SER A 30 -55.39 -13.83 6.49
CA SER A 30 -54.50 -13.41 7.59
C SER A 30 -53.15 -14.17 7.59
N ALA A 31 -53.14 -15.41 7.10
CA ALA A 31 -51.96 -16.25 6.98
C ALA A 31 -51.03 -15.83 5.81
N GLU A 32 -51.60 -15.43 4.67
CA GLU A 32 -50.83 -14.93 3.52
C GLU A 32 -50.21 -13.55 3.82
N GLU A 33 -50.94 -12.68 4.52
CA GLU A 33 -50.39 -11.40 5.01
C GLU A 33 -49.24 -11.60 5.99
N GLU A 34 -49.33 -12.59 6.89
CA GLU A 34 -48.29 -12.88 7.86
C GLU A 34 -47.04 -13.48 7.20
N SER A 35 -47.22 -14.34 6.20
CA SER A 35 -46.13 -14.87 5.36
C SER A 35 -45.42 -13.77 4.57
N LEU A 36 -46.16 -12.84 3.96
CA LEU A 36 -45.60 -11.68 3.25
C LEU A 36 -44.84 -10.73 4.21
N ARG A 37 -45.34 -10.52 5.42
CA ARG A 37 -44.65 -9.74 6.47
C ARG A 37 -43.36 -10.39 6.91
N ALA A 38 -43.35 -11.70 7.09
CA ALA A 38 -42.15 -12.45 7.48
C ALA A 38 -41.09 -12.39 6.37
N SER A 39 -41.48 -12.63 5.13
CA SER A 39 -40.59 -12.55 3.96
C SER A 39 -39.99 -11.16 3.77
N PHE A 40 -40.78 -10.08 3.94
CA PHE A 40 -40.25 -8.72 3.86
C PHE A 40 -39.31 -8.36 5.02
N ARG A 41 -39.63 -8.76 6.25
CA ARG A 41 -38.72 -8.57 7.40
C ARG A 41 -37.40 -9.30 7.19
N GLU A 42 -37.46 -10.52 6.63
CA GLU A 42 -36.27 -11.27 6.26
C GLU A 42 -35.46 -10.57 5.17
N ALA A 43 -36.11 -10.05 4.12
CA ALA A 43 -35.46 -9.27 3.06
C ALA A 43 -34.80 -8.00 3.61
N CYS A 44 -35.48 -7.23 4.48
CA CYS A 44 -34.87 -6.09 5.18
C CYS A 44 -33.68 -6.51 6.05
N GLY A 45 -33.81 -7.60 6.80
CA GLY A 45 -32.71 -8.14 7.61
C GLY A 45 -31.50 -8.56 6.77
N ARG A 46 -31.72 -9.13 5.60
CA ARG A 46 -30.66 -9.50 4.64
C ARG A 46 -30.05 -8.27 3.97
N PHE A 47 -30.87 -7.29 3.59
CA PHE A 47 -30.43 -6.01 3.06
C PHE A 47 -29.50 -5.27 4.03
N LYS A 48 -29.82 -5.27 5.34
CA LYS A 48 -28.90 -4.75 6.37
C LYS A 48 -27.57 -5.48 6.42
N ARG A 49 -27.61 -6.82 6.42
CA ARG A 49 -26.38 -7.63 6.44
C ARG A 49 -25.53 -7.33 5.22
N LEU A 50 -26.16 -7.12 4.07
CA LEU A 50 -25.50 -6.69 2.84
C LEU A 50 -24.83 -5.32 3.02
N ILE A 51 -25.52 -4.31 3.58
CA ILE A 51 -24.92 -3.00 3.86
C ILE A 51 -23.75 -3.12 4.86
N SER A 52 -23.92 -3.87 5.96
CA SER A 52 -22.85 -4.04 6.94
C SER A 52 -21.63 -4.74 6.35
N ALA A 53 -21.85 -5.76 5.49
CA ALA A 53 -20.78 -6.45 4.79
C ALA A 53 -20.12 -5.55 3.72
N ASN A 54 -20.90 -4.74 3.00
CA ASN A 54 -20.39 -3.73 2.07
C ASN A 54 -19.36 -2.82 2.76
N ASN A 55 -19.73 -2.25 3.90
CA ASN A 55 -18.86 -1.33 4.63
C ASN A 55 -17.60 -2.04 5.14
N LYS A 56 -17.73 -3.23 5.74
CA LYS A 56 -16.57 -4.02 6.16
C LYS A 56 -15.61 -4.33 5.02
N ALA A 57 -16.13 -4.55 3.81
CA ALA A 57 -15.31 -4.77 2.62
C ALA A 57 -14.57 -3.49 2.21
N LEU A 58 -15.27 -2.35 2.12
CA LEU A 58 -14.68 -1.07 1.73
C LEU A 58 -13.64 -0.57 2.75
N GLU A 59 -13.91 -0.68 4.05
CA GLU A 59 -12.96 -0.38 5.13
C GLU A 59 -11.66 -1.19 4.98
N ALA A 60 -11.78 -2.51 4.75
CA ALA A 60 -10.62 -3.38 4.58
C ALA A 60 -9.85 -3.08 3.28
N MET A 61 -10.54 -2.73 2.18
CA MET A 61 -9.90 -2.29 0.93
C MET A 61 -9.09 -1.01 1.15
N SER A 62 -9.68 -0.02 1.83
CA SER A 62 -9.01 1.25 2.15
C SER A 62 -7.76 1.05 3.00
N HIS A 63 -7.82 0.19 4.02
CA HIS A 63 -6.63 -0.15 4.82
C HIS A 63 -5.50 -0.75 3.96
N MET A 64 -5.83 -1.63 3.01
CA MET A 64 -4.84 -2.23 2.11
C MET A 64 -4.23 -1.19 1.15
N GLU A 65 -5.03 -0.27 0.61
CA GLU A 65 -4.54 0.84 -0.23
C GLU A 65 -3.63 1.78 0.57
N GLN A 66 -4.02 2.14 1.80
CA GLN A 66 -3.18 2.92 2.71
C GLN A 66 -1.87 2.21 3.05
N ALA A 67 -1.87 0.89 3.24
CA ALA A 67 -0.64 0.12 3.43
C ALA A 67 0.25 0.11 2.17
N LEU A 68 -0.35 0.09 0.98
CA LEU A 68 0.40 0.15 -0.27
C LEU A 68 1.14 1.50 -0.43
N GLU A 69 0.53 2.61 0.00
CA GLU A 69 1.09 3.96 -0.14
C GLU A 69 1.85 4.46 1.10
N GLY A 70 1.58 3.87 2.26
CA GLY A 70 2.05 4.32 3.57
C GLY A 70 3.50 3.95 3.90
N THR A 71 3.98 4.43 5.05
CA THR A 71 5.34 4.19 5.54
C THR A 71 5.42 3.12 6.62
N ALA A 72 4.28 2.69 7.16
CA ALA A 72 4.23 1.70 8.22
C ALA A 72 4.56 0.31 7.67
N PRO A 73 5.40 -0.48 8.36
CA PRO A 73 5.68 -1.84 7.93
C PRO A 73 4.48 -2.76 8.16
N TYR A 74 4.33 -3.77 7.29
CA TYR A 74 3.30 -4.81 7.39
C TYR A 74 3.86 -6.14 6.88
N ASP A 75 3.27 -7.24 7.33
CA ASP A 75 3.66 -8.59 6.94
C ASP A 75 2.60 -9.26 6.06
N LEU A 76 2.89 -10.47 5.59
CA LEU A 76 1.94 -11.25 4.81
C LEU A 76 0.69 -11.66 5.63
N SER A 77 0.80 -11.75 6.96
CA SER A 77 -0.34 -12.04 7.85
C SER A 77 -1.38 -10.94 7.80
N TYR A 78 -0.95 -9.68 7.81
CA TYR A 78 -1.80 -8.52 7.59
C TYR A 78 -2.52 -8.61 6.24
N VAL A 79 -1.79 -8.85 5.14
CA VAL A 79 -2.37 -8.95 3.79
C VAL A 79 -3.40 -10.08 3.72
N ARG A 80 -3.10 -11.26 4.30
CA ARG A 80 -4.03 -12.40 4.39
C ARG A 80 -5.28 -12.05 5.20
N THR A 81 -5.12 -11.37 6.33
CA THR A 81 -6.23 -10.99 7.21
C THR A 81 -7.19 -10.04 6.51
N GLN A 82 -6.67 -8.98 5.87
CA GLN A 82 -7.51 -8.03 5.13
C GLN A 82 -8.19 -8.68 3.93
N SER A 83 -7.46 -9.49 3.17
CA SER A 83 -8.02 -10.24 2.04
C SER A 83 -9.16 -11.18 2.49
N THR A 84 -8.98 -11.88 3.61
CA THR A 84 -10.02 -12.76 4.17
C THR A 84 -11.25 -11.96 4.63
N ARG A 85 -11.06 -10.80 5.27
CA ARG A 85 -12.17 -9.90 5.65
C ARG A 85 -12.98 -9.48 4.42
N ILE A 86 -12.30 -9.12 3.33
CA ILE A 86 -12.95 -8.72 2.07
C ILE A 86 -13.70 -9.89 1.46
N VAL A 87 -13.03 -11.03 1.22
CA VAL A 87 -13.63 -12.23 0.62
C VAL A 87 -14.85 -12.70 1.41
N SER A 88 -14.76 -12.74 2.73
CA SER A 88 -15.89 -13.11 3.61
C SER A 88 -17.04 -12.10 3.51
N SER A 89 -16.75 -10.81 3.46
CA SER A 89 -17.77 -9.77 3.39
C SER A 89 -18.49 -9.79 2.05
N VAL A 90 -17.75 -9.89 0.94
CA VAL A 90 -18.33 -10.03 -0.41
C VAL A 90 -19.19 -11.29 -0.51
N TYR A 91 -18.74 -12.42 0.04
CA TYR A 91 -19.53 -13.64 0.09
C TYR A 91 -20.87 -13.44 0.84
N GLN A 92 -20.84 -12.75 1.99
CA GLN A 92 -22.06 -12.42 2.74
C GLN A 92 -23.03 -11.53 1.93
N MET A 93 -22.52 -10.63 1.10
CA MET A 93 -23.34 -9.81 0.20
C MET A 93 -24.02 -10.67 -0.87
N ILE A 94 -23.29 -11.62 -1.48
CA ILE A 94 -23.85 -12.56 -2.47
C ILE A 94 -24.95 -13.44 -1.84
N GLU A 95 -24.71 -13.97 -0.64
CA GLU A 95 -25.71 -14.75 0.10
C GLU A 95 -26.97 -13.92 0.44
N ALA A 96 -26.79 -12.65 0.79
CA ALA A 96 -27.91 -11.74 0.99
C ALA A 96 -28.67 -11.48 -0.32
N MET A 97 -27.96 -11.29 -1.44
CA MET A 97 -28.57 -11.13 -2.76
C MET A 97 -29.42 -12.33 -3.18
N GLU A 98 -28.97 -13.55 -2.92
CA GLU A 98 -29.75 -14.76 -3.23
C GLU A 98 -31.05 -14.81 -2.42
N THR A 99 -31.07 -14.26 -1.22
CA THR A 99 -32.31 -14.14 -0.44
C THR A 99 -33.20 -13.02 -0.98
N ILE A 100 -32.62 -11.86 -1.30
CA ILE A 100 -33.33 -10.66 -1.79
C ILE A 100 -33.96 -10.91 -3.17
N ALA A 101 -33.25 -11.57 -4.08
CA ALA A 101 -33.68 -11.85 -5.44
C ALA A 101 -33.22 -13.27 -5.88
N PRO A 102 -33.90 -14.32 -5.40
CA PRO A 102 -33.52 -15.71 -5.66
C PRO A 102 -33.40 -16.02 -7.15
N GLY A 103 -32.30 -16.66 -7.55
CA GLY A 103 -32.04 -17.13 -8.91
C GLY A 103 -31.82 -16.05 -9.99
N ARG A 104 -31.88 -14.75 -9.67
CA ARG A 104 -31.71 -13.69 -10.68
C ARG A 104 -30.26 -13.37 -11.03
N TYR A 105 -29.35 -13.54 -10.07
CA TYR A 105 -27.97 -13.06 -10.18
C TYR A 105 -26.94 -14.19 -10.04
N GLY A 106 -27.23 -15.38 -10.58
CA GLY A 106 -26.41 -16.59 -10.42
C GLY A 106 -24.94 -16.44 -10.84
N ALA A 107 -24.66 -15.58 -11.83
CA ALA A 107 -23.29 -15.29 -12.28
C ALA A 107 -22.40 -14.63 -11.20
N LEU A 108 -22.96 -14.06 -10.13
CA LEU A 108 -22.17 -13.47 -9.03
C LEU A 108 -21.30 -14.52 -8.33
N ARG A 109 -21.84 -15.72 -8.12
CA ARG A 109 -21.09 -16.80 -7.46
C ARG A 109 -19.92 -17.26 -8.33
N GLU A 110 -20.15 -17.43 -9.63
CA GLU A 110 -19.10 -17.81 -10.58
C GLU A 110 -17.98 -16.76 -10.66
N ARG A 111 -18.34 -15.47 -10.74
CA ARG A 111 -17.34 -14.39 -10.78
C ARG A 111 -16.58 -14.26 -9.46
N PHE A 112 -17.26 -14.37 -8.32
CA PHE A 112 -16.62 -14.37 -7.01
C PHE A 112 -15.58 -15.49 -6.88
N GLU A 113 -15.95 -16.70 -7.30
CA GLU A 113 -15.05 -17.86 -7.25
C GLU A 113 -13.85 -17.70 -8.18
N ALA A 114 -14.05 -17.17 -9.39
CA ALA A 114 -12.96 -16.89 -10.32
C ALA A 114 -11.95 -15.88 -9.74
N ILE A 115 -12.43 -14.76 -9.19
CA ILE A 115 -11.55 -13.73 -8.60
C ILE A 115 -10.86 -14.27 -7.33
N ARG A 116 -11.55 -15.06 -6.52
CA ARG A 116 -10.96 -15.72 -5.36
C ARG A 116 -9.83 -16.68 -5.77
N ALA A 117 -10.02 -17.44 -6.83
CA ALA A 117 -9.00 -18.34 -7.38
C ALA A 117 -7.78 -17.60 -7.95
N GLU A 118 -7.95 -16.36 -8.42
CA GLU A 118 -6.82 -15.49 -8.80
C GLU A 118 -6.07 -14.95 -7.58
N ILE A 119 -6.76 -14.66 -6.47
CA ILE A 119 -6.15 -14.12 -5.24
C ILE A 119 -5.40 -15.20 -4.44
N SER A 120 -5.97 -16.41 -4.32
CA SER A 120 -5.46 -17.49 -3.45
C SER A 120 -3.96 -17.79 -3.63
N PRO A 121 -3.45 -17.99 -4.86
CA PRO A 121 -2.04 -18.30 -5.09
C PRO A 121 -1.08 -17.27 -4.50
N HIS A 122 -1.42 -15.99 -4.55
CA HIS A 122 -0.59 -14.91 -4.00
C HIS A 122 -0.56 -14.89 -2.47
N LEU A 123 -1.62 -15.38 -1.82
CA LEU A 123 -1.70 -15.47 -0.36
C LEU A 123 -1.11 -16.78 0.17
N GLU A 124 -1.18 -17.84 -0.62
CA GLU A 124 -0.69 -19.18 -0.30
C GLU A 124 0.81 -19.36 -0.57
N THR A 125 1.45 -18.46 -1.32
CA THR A 125 2.91 -18.40 -1.48
C THR A 125 3.59 -18.02 -0.16
N THR A 126 3.62 -18.96 0.77
CA THR A 126 4.87 -19.24 1.47
C THR A 126 5.63 -20.09 0.44
N PRO A 127 6.78 -19.67 -0.10
CA PRO A 127 7.59 -20.61 -0.85
C PRO A 127 7.90 -21.74 0.14
N GLU A 128 7.27 -22.91 -0.03
CA GLU A 128 7.87 -24.10 0.53
C GLU A 128 9.28 -24.14 -0.06
N PRO A 129 10.33 -24.26 0.76
CA PRO A 129 11.68 -24.29 0.26
C PRO A 129 11.74 -25.41 -0.77
N ALA A 130 11.95 -25.02 -2.03
CA ALA A 130 11.87 -25.93 -3.16
C ALA A 130 12.65 -27.20 -2.84
N ASP A 131 11.98 -28.35 -2.94
CA ASP A 131 12.67 -29.63 -2.86
C ASP A 131 13.82 -29.62 -3.88
N GLY A 132 15.02 -29.96 -3.42
CA GLY A 132 16.20 -29.79 -4.23
C GLY A 132 17.48 -30.26 -3.53
N PRO A 133 18.62 -30.23 -4.22
CA PRO A 133 19.88 -30.65 -3.64
C PRO A 133 20.27 -29.75 -2.46
N LEU A 134 20.85 -30.35 -1.42
CA LEU A 134 21.36 -29.64 -0.23
C LEU A 134 22.54 -28.72 -0.59
N VAL A 135 23.31 -29.07 -1.63
CA VAL A 135 24.50 -28.35 -2.09
C VAL A 135 24.52 -28.31 -3.62
N LEU A 136 24.92 -27.18 -4.20
CA LEU A 136 25.09 -26.99 -5.64
C LEU A 136 26.48 -26.43 -5.97
N PRO A 137 27.21 -26.98 -6.96
CA PRO A 137 28.49 -26.43 -7.39
C PRO A 137 28.31 -25.13 -8.19
N PHE A 138 29.27 -24.20 -8.10
CA PHE A 138 29.22 -22.92 -8.83
C PHE A 138 29.14 -23.11 -10.35
N SER A 139 29.66 -24.22 -10.87
CA SER A 139 29.61 -24.57 -12.30
C SER A 139 28.19 -24.80 -12.84
N SER A 140 27.19 -25.04 -11.98
CA SER A 140 25.79 -25.19 -12.38
C SER A 140 24.93 -23.96 -12.06
N LEU A 141 25.51 -22.89 -11.53
CA LEU A 141 24.77 -21.71 -11.08
C LEU A 141 24.67 -20.62 -12.15
N GLY A 142 23.63 -19.80 -12.01
CA GLY A 142 23.33 -18.60 -12.78
C GLY A 142 22.28 -17.78 -12.04
N CYS A 143 21.98 -16.56 -12.51
CA CYS A 143 21.03 -15.65 -11.85
C CYS A 143 19.66 -16.29 -11.53
N GLU A 144 19.20 -17.23 -12.35
CA GLU A 144 17.94 -17.96 -12.17
C GLU A 144 17.89 -18.81 -10.88
N HIS A 145 19.04 -19.15 -10.32
CA HIS A 145 19.16 -19.94 -9.09
C HIS A 145 19.12 -19.09 -7.81
N ALA A 146 19.01 -17.76 -7.92
CA ALA A 146 18.95 -16.86 -6.77
C ALA A 146 17.90 -17.25 -5.69
N PRO A 147 16.70 -17.78 -6.02
CA PRO A 147 15.74 -18.27 -5.03
C PRO A 147 16.22 -19.48 -4.22
N GLN A 148 17.23 -20.22 -4.69
CA GLN A 148 17.76 -21.42 -4.04
C GLN A 148 19.10 -21.18 -3.35
N VAL A 149 19.98 -20.36 -3.92
CA VAL A 149 21.35 -20.14 -3.41
C VAL A 149 21.63 -18.70 -2.99
N GLY A 150 20.64 -17.82 -3.06
CA GLY A 150 20.79 -16.38 -2.80
C GLY A 150 21.52 -15.63 -3.90
N GLY A 151 21.49 -14.30 -3.80
CA GLY A 151 21.99 -13.39 -4.83
C GLY A 151 23.49 -13.56 -5.11
N LYS A 152 24.32 -13.57 -4.07
CA LYS A 152 25.78 -13.65 -4.22
C LYS A 152 26.25 -14.90 -4.96
N ALA A 153 25.85 -16.08 -4.51
CA ALA A 153 26.27 -17.34 -5.14
C ALA A 153 25.75 -17.45 -6.58
N ALA A 154 24.50 -17.02 -6.82
CA ALA A 154 23.92 -16.98 -8.16
C ALA A 154 24.70 -16.04 -9.11
N ASN A 155 25.04 -14.83 -8.64
CA ASN A 155 25.80 -13.84 -9.42
C ASN A 155 27.26 -14.28 -9.67
N LEU A 156 27.88 -14.99 -8.72
CA LEU A 156 29.21 -15.58 -8.93
C LEU A 156 29.16 -16.68 -10.00
N GLY A 157 28.15 -17.55 -9.95
CA GLY A 157 27.88 -18.54 -11.00
C GLY A 157 27.65 -17.89 -12.36
N GLU A 158 26.84 -16.84 -12.42
CA GLU A 158 26.54 -16.06 -13.63
C GLU A 158 27.81 -15.48 -14.27
N LEU A 159 28.62 -14.77 -13.48
CA LEU A 159 29.87 -14.17 -13.94
C LEU A 159 30.87 -15.23 -14.43
N ARG A 160 30.97 -16.36 -13.73
CA ARG A 160 31.86 -17.46 -14.10
C ARG A 160 31.40 -18.15 -15.38
N ASN A 161 30.14 -18.56 -15.44
CA ASN A 161 29.64 -19.52 -16.43
C ASN A 161 29.13 -18.84 -17.71
N LYS A 162 28.54 -17.64 -17.61
CA LYS A 162 27.95 -16.93 -18.75
C LYS A 162 28.83 -15.76 -19.23
N ALA A 163 29.43 -15.00 -18.31
CA ALA A 163 30.29 -13.87 -18.66
C ALA A 163 31.77 -14.25 -18.85
N ASN A 164 32.15 -15.47 -18.47
CA ASN A 164 33.53 -16.00 -18.53
C ASN A 164 34.55 -15.03 -17.88
N LEU A 165 34.19 -14.57 -16.68
CA LEU A 165 34.97 -13.65 -15.85
C LEU A 165 35.69 -14.38 -14.71
N PRO A 166 36.80 -13.85 -14.20
CA PRO A 166 37.63 -14.56 -13.22
C PRO A 166 36.93 -14.58 -11.86
N VAL A 167 36.34 -15.73 -11.53
CA VAL A 167 35.64 -15.99 -10.28
C VAL A 167 36.20 -17.28 -9.68
N PRO A 168 36.49 -17.35 -8.37
CA PRO A 168 36.92 -18.59 -7.73
C PRO A 168 35.86 -19.68 -7.86
N ASP A 169 36.27 -20.91 -8.15
CA ASP A 169 35.33 -22.04 -8.11
C ASP A 169 34.84 -22.29 -6.67
N GLY A 170 33.74 -23.02 -6.51
CA GLY A 170 33.12 -23.21 -5.21
C GLY A 170 31.81 -23.99 -5.29
N PHE A 171 31.07 -23.95 -4.18
CA PHE A 171 29.72 -24.51 -4.08
C PHE A 171 28.88 -23.69 -3.11
N ALA A 172 27.56 -23.79 -3.22
CA ALA A 172 26.61 -23.16 -2.33
C ALA A 172 25.78 -24.22 -1.60
N VAL A 173 25.70 -24.12 -0.28
CA VAL A 173 24.69 -24.82 0.51
C VAL A 173 23.37 -24.09 0.32
N THR A 174 22.36 -24.81 -0.17
CA THR A 174 21.12 -24.23 -0.64
C THR A 174 20.19 -23.82 0.52
N ALA A 175 19.18 -23.00 0.21
CA ALA A 175 18.08 -22.71 1.12
C ALA A 175 17.38 -23.99 1.60
N HIS A 176 17.27 -25.01 0.74
CA HIS A 176 16.77 -26.33 1.13
C HIS A 176 17.66 -26.98 2.19
N GLY A 177 18.98 -26.94 2.02
CA GLY A 177 19.94 -27.42 3.03
C GLY A 177 19.80 -26.73 4.39
N PHE A 178 19.59 -25.42 4.39
CA PHE A 178 19.31 -24.66 5.62
C PHE A 178 18.01 -25.12 6.31
N TRP A 179 16.90 -25.22 5.56
CA TRP A 179 15.62 -25.63 6.14
C TRP A 179 15.58 -27.10 6.57
N ALA A 180 16.28 -27.99 5.85
CA ALA A 180 16.45 -29.38 6.27
C ALA A 180 17.08 -29.46 7.67
N PHE A 181 18.11 -28.67 7.94
CA PHE A 181 18.71 -28.56 9.27
C PHE A 181 17.77 -27.95 10.32
N MET A 182 17.12 -26.83 10.00
CA MET A 182 16.21 -26.15 10.95
C MET A 182 15.06 -27.06 11.38
N ARG A 183 14.45 -27.80 10.44
CA ARG A 183 13.37 -28.76 10.70
C ARG A 183 13.85 -29.99 11.47
N HIS A 184 15.01 -30.54 11.11
CA HIS A 184 15.60 -31.69 11.82
C HIS A 184 15.77 -31.43 13.32
N SER A 185 16.09 -30.17 13.68
CA SER A 185 16.33 -29.76 15.06
C SER A 185 15.10 -29.11 15.73
N GLY A 186 13.95 -29.00 15.05
CA GLY A 186 12.75 -28.30 15.53
C GLY A 186 12.97 -26.80 15.81
N LEU A 187 13.97 -26.19 15.18
CA LEU A 187 14.37 -24.80 15.42
C LEU A 187 13.53 -23.80 14.64
N ASP A 188 12.89 -24.24 13.55
CA ASP A 188 12.03 -23.42 12.71
C ASP A 188 10.80 -22.92 13.49
N GLU A 189 10.08 -23.82 14.15
CA GLU A 189 8.91 -23.46 14.97
C GLU A 189 9.30 -22.62 16.19
N GLU A 190 10.43 -22.96 16.83
CA GLU A 190 10.90 -22.23 18.01
C GLU A 190 11.34 -20.81 17.67
N ALA A 191 12.12 -20.62 16.61
CA ALA A 191 12.57 -19.30 16.18
C ALA A 191 11.39 -18.41 15.78
N ASP A 192 10.44 -18.96 15.02
CA ASP A 192 9.23 -18.27 14.58
C ASP A 192 8.33 -17.86 15.75
N ARG A 193 8.21 -18.71 16.77
CA ARG A 193 7.49 -18.39 18.02
C ARG A 193 8.16 -17.25 18.79
N GLN A 194 9.48 -17.27 18.95
CA GLN A 194 10.21 -16.23 19.68
C GLN A 194 10.12 -14.89 18.92
N LEU A 195 10.29 -14.91 17.59
CA LEU A 195 10.22 -13.71 16.75
C LEU A 195 8.85 -13.02 16.80
N ARG A 196 7.74 -13.77 16.83
CA ARG A 196 6.40 -13.20 17.00
C ARG A 196 6.17 -12.49 18.33
N LEU A 197 6.89 -12.91 19.38
CA LEU A 197 6.81 -12.31 20.70
C LEU A 197 7.77 -11.13 20.88
N ALA A 198 8.62 -10.87 19.88
CA ALA A 198 9.60 -9.81 19.94
C ALA A 198 8.95 -8.44 19.72
N ASP A 199 9.27 -7.49 20.60
CA ASP A 199 8.95 -6.09 20.42
C ASP A 199 10.13 -5.40 19.69
N PRO A 200 9.96 -4.92 18.44
CA PRO A 200 11.03 -4.26 17.68
C PRO A 200 11.59 -3.01 18.36
N ASP A 201 10.80 -2.33 19.20
CA ASP A 201 11.17 -1.06 19.82
C ASP A 201 12.00 -1.27 21.11
N ARG A 202 12.06 -2.50 21.60
CA ARG A 202 12.82 -2.91 22.79
C ARG A 202 14.09 -3.65 22.41
N LEU A 203 15.12 -2.87 22.10
CA LEU A 203 16.44 -3.37 21.70
C LEU A 203 17.03 -4.41 22.68
N ASP A 204 16.82 -4.22 23.99
CA ASP A 204 17.27 -5.14 25.04
C ASP A 204 16.67 -6.55 24.90
N ASN A 205 15.35 -6.62 24.72
CA ASN A 205 14.65 -7.89 24.50
C ASN A 205 15.07 -8.54 23.18
N LEU A 206 15.21 -7.72 22.12
CA LEU A 206 15.65 -8.16 20.81
C LEU A 206 17.04 -8.83 20.87
N TYR A 207 18.04 -8.18 21.47
CA TYR A 207 19.39 -8.73 21.60
C TYR A 207 19.40 -10.05 22.38
N ALA A 208 18.68 -10.12 23.51
CA ALA A 208 18.63 -11.31 24.35
C ALA A 208 17.97 -12.50 23.62
N MET A 209 16.87 -12.25 22.92
CA MET A 209 16.18 -13.24 22.10
C MET A 209 17.07 -13.74 20.96
N CYS A 210 17.68 -12.83 20.19
CA CYS A 210 18.58 -13.15 19.08
C CYS A 210 19.73 -14.05 19.55
N SER A 211 20.40 -13.67 20.63
CA SER A 211 21.49 -14.46 21.23
C SER A 211 21.04 -15.88 21.61
N ARG A 212 19.83 -16.02 22.19
CA ARG A 212 19.27 -17.33 22.54
C ARG A 212 19.06 -18.22 21.32
N ILE A 213 18.44 -17.70 20.26
CA ILE A 213 18.20 -18.44 19.02
C ILE A 213 19.54 -18.86 18.39
N GLN A 214 20.51 -17.94 18.33
CA GLN A 214 21.85 -18.24 17.80
C GLN A 214 22.54 -19.37 18.57
N GLN A 215 22.48 -19.35 19.91
CA GLN A 215 23.07 -20.41 20.73
C GLN A 215 22.38 -21.76 20.54
N GLN A 216 21.06 -21.78 20.36
CA GLN A 216 20.32 -23.01 20.04
C GLN A 216 20.77 -23.58 18.70
N ILE A 217 20.92 -22.73 17.68
CA ILE A 217 21.40 -23.14 16.35
C ILE A 217 22.82 -23.69 16.43
N ILE A 218 23.74 -22.97 17.08
CA ILE A 218 25.15 -23.38 17.19
C ILE A 218 25.32 -24.74 17.90
N ARG A 219 24.46 -25.05 18.86
CA ARG A 219 24.51 -26.31 19.64
C ARG A 219 23.78 -27.48 18.97
N SER A 220 22.98 -27.22 17.95
CA SER A 220 22.17 -28.26 17.32
C SER A 220 23.02 -29.13 16.37
N PRO A 221 22.78 -30.46 16.35
CA PRO A 221 23.46 -31.36 15.44
C PRO A 221 23.00 -31.13 13.99
N LEU A 222 23.93 -31.26 13.05
CA LEU A 222 23.60 -31.23 11.62
C LEU A 222 23.03 -32.59 11.19
N PRO A 223 22.07 -32.65 10.26
CA PRO A 223 21.66 -33.91 9.65
C PRO A 223 22.84 -34.59 8.96
N ASP A 224 22.97 -35.92 9.10
CA ASP A 224 24.06 -36.70 8.49
C ASP A 224 24.13 -36.49 6.97
N GLU A 225 22.98 -36.36 6.31
CA GLU A 225 22.90 -36.12 4.87
C GLU A 225 23.53 -34.78 4.46
N LEU A 226 23.35 -33.72 5.27
CA LEU A 226 23.96 -32.41 5.02
C LEU A 226 25.47 -32.46 5.24
N VAL A 227 25.94 -33.16 6.28
CA VAL A 227 27.37 -33.36 6.54
C VAL A 227 28.02 -34.09 5.37
N GLN A 228 27.40 -35.18 4.91
CA GLN A 228 27.88 -35.95 3.76
C GLN A 228 27.91 -35.11 2.47
N ALA A 229 26.87 -34.28 2.24
CA ALA A 229 26.81 -33.39 1.08
C ALA A 229 27.94 -32.34 1.11
N LEU A 230 28.22 -31.75 2.27
CA LEU A 230 29.34 -30.81 2.47
C LEU A 230 30.69 -31.47 2.19
N THR A 231 30.97 -32.62 2.81
CA THR A 231 32.23 -33.34 2.64
C THR A 231 32.44 -33.76 1.18
N ARG A 232 31.39 -34.22 0.51
CA ARG A 232 31.46 -34.58 -0.93
C ARG A 232 31.75 -33.37 -1.79
N ALA A 233 31.01 -32.27 -1.62
CA ALA A 233 31.19 -31.06 -2.41
C ALA A 233 32.59 -30.46 -2.23
N GLU A 234 33.15 -30.52 -1.02
CA GLU A 234 34.52 -30.10 -0.76
C GLU A 234 35.55 -31.01 -1.46
N ALA A 235 35.41 -32.34 -1.34
CA ALA A 235 36.31 -33.28 -1.98
C ALA A 235 36.33 -33.09 -3.51
N GLU A 236 35.17 -32.94 -4.13
CA GLU A 236 35.04 -32.67 -5.56
C GLU A 236 35.63 -31.31 -5.96
N LEU A 237 35.47 -30.27 -5.13
CA LEU A 237 36.09 -28.96 -5.36
C LEU A 237 37.62 -29.07 -5.37
N ARG A 238 38.19 -29.80 -4.41
CA ARG A 238 39.64 -30.03 -4.30
C ARG A 238 40.17 -30.82 -5.49
N GLU A 239 39.45 -31.86 -5.91
CA GLU A 239 39.82 -32.67 -7.08
C GLU A 239 39.82 -31.84 -8.37
N ARG A 240 38.78 -31.03 -8.61
CA ARG A 240 38.67 -30.20 -9.82
C ARG A 240 39.71 -29.09 -9.90
N THR A 241 40.05 -28.47 -8.77
CA THR A 241 40.89 -27.26 -8.74
C THR A 241 42.35 -27.54 -8.36
N GLY A 242 42.64 -28.70 -7.76
CA GLY A 242 43.93 -28.98 -7.13
C GLY A 242 44.22 -28.14 -5.87
N TYR A 243 43.25 -27.34 -5.40
CA TYR A 243 43.43 -26.46 -4.24
C TYR A 243 43.42 -27.27 -2.94
N THR A 244 44.45 -27.07 -2.10
CA THR A 244 44.58 -27.78 -0.82
C THR A 244 44.47 -26.88 0.42
N GLY A 245 44.32 -25.57 0.26
CA GLY A 245 44.28 -24.62 1.36
C GLY A 245 42.95 -24.56 2.12
N ASN A 246 42.77 -23.49 2.89
CA ASN A 246 41.57 -23.23 3.69
C ASN A 246 40.44 -22.61 2.85
N LEU A 247 39.22 -22.56 3.40
CA LEU A 247 38.02 -22.10 2.70
C LEU A 247 37.54 -20.74 3.22
N ALA A 248 36.80 -20.02 2.39
CA ALA A 248 35.96 -18.90 2.78
C ALA A 248 34.51 -19.36 2.77
N VAL A 249 33.81 -19.17 3.88
CA VAL A 249 32.41 -19.56 4.09
C VAL A 249 31.60 -18.27 4.28
N ARG A 250 30.84 -17.89 3.25
CA ARG A 250 30.19 -16.58 3.13
C ARG A 250 28.68 -16.75 3.04
N SER A 251 27.92 -15.91 3.74
CA SER A 251 26.47 -15.87 3.58
C SER A 251 26.09 -15.41 2.17
N SER A 252 25.08 -16.05 1.61
CA SER A 252 24.39 -15.69 0.37
C SER A 252 22.90 -15.85 0.65
N ALA A 253 22.34 -15.02 1.53
CA ALA A 253 20.96 -15.19 1.97
C ALA A 253 19.96 -14.80 0.88
N LEU A 254 18.77 -15.40 0.92
CA LEU A 254 17.68 -15.00 0.03
C LEU A 254 17.27 -13.55 0.33
N GLY A 255 17.14 -12.75 -0.72
CA GLY A 255 16.83 -11.32 -0.60
C GLY A 255 18.02 -10.42 -0.28
N GLU A 256 19.24 -10.96 -0.12
CA GLU A 256 20.40 -10.15 0.33
C GLU A 256 20.86 -9.07 -0.66
N ASP A 257 20.67 -9.32 -1.95
CA ASP A 257 21.11 -8.45 -3.06
C ASP A 257 19.95 -7.98 -3.96
N MET A 258 18.72 -7.90 -3.44
CA MET A 258 17.60 -7.36 -4.22
C MET A 258 17.75 -5.84 -4.46
N PRO A 259 17.39 -5.33 -5.65
CA PRO A 259 17.41 -3.89 -5.91
C PRO A 259 16.58 -3.10 -4.88
N GLY A 260 17.22 -2.14 -4.21
CA GLY A 260 16.59 -1.35 -3.15
C GLY A 260 16.57 -1.99 -1.75
N GLN A 261 17.04 -3.23 -1.61
CA GLN A 261 17.20 -3.94 -0.33
C GLN A 261 18.65 -4.42 -0.23
N ALA A 262 19.51 -3.60 0.37
CA ALA A 262 20.86 -3.99 0.71
C ALA A 262 20.82 -4.61 2.10
N PHE A 263 20.56 -5.93 2.17
CA PHE A 263 20.76 -6.75 3.37
C PHE A 263 22.28 -6.90 3.70
N ALA A 264 23.06 -5.89 3.34
CA ALA A 264 24.49 -5.94 3.16
C ALA A 264 25.20 -6.15 4.50
N GLY A 265 25.89 -7.27 4.63
CA GLY A 265 26.90 -7.46 5.66
C GLY A 265 26.39 -7.68 7.08
N GLN A 266 25.08 -7.91 7.24
CA GLN A 266 24.47 -8.25 8.54
C GLN A 266 24.69 -9.73 8.87
N TYR A 267 24.91 -10.55 7.85
CA TYR A 267 25.25 -11.96 7.98
C TYR A 267 26.77 -12.17 8.04
N ARG A 268 27.16 -13.22 8.75
CA ARG A 268 28.56 -13.48 9.07
C ARG A 268 29.26 -14.15 7.88
N SER A 269 30.48 -13.71 7.60
CA SER A 269 31.41 -14.43 6.73
C SER A 269 32.59 -14.92 7.57
N LEU A 270 32.92 -16.20 7.45
CA LEU A 270 34.08 -16.81 8.09
C LEU A 270 35.14 -17.04 7.03
N LEU A 271 36.32 -16.47 7.26
CA LEU A 271 37.44 -16.51 6.31
C LEU A 271 38.55 -17.39 6.87
N ASN A 272 39.28 -18.06 5.97
CA ASN A 272 40.41 -18.93 6.31
C ASN A 272 40.01 -20.09 7.23
N VAL A 273 38.91 -20.77 6.89
CA VAL A 273 38.32 -21.91 7.61
C VAL A 273 39.00 -23.21 7.19
N PRO A 274 39.57 -23.99 8.12
CA PRO A 274 40.06 -25.33 7.83
C PRO A 274 38.96 -26.28 7.36
N SER A 275 39.29 -27.26 6.52
CA SER A 275 38.37 -28.28 6.04
C SER A 275 37.64 -29.01 7.16
N GLU A 276 38.38 -29.32 8.22
CA GLU A 276 37.91 -30.13 9.34
C GLU A 276 36.78 -29.43 10.11
N THR A 277 36.69 -28.10 10.04
CA THR A 277 35.70 -27.29 10.74
C THR A 277 34.66 -26.67 9.81
N LEU A 278 34.61 -27.08 8.53
CA LEU A 278 33.67 -26.54 7.54
C LEU A 278 32.20 -26.63 8.00
N ALA A 279 31.80 -27.76 8.57
CA ALA A 279 30.45 -27.99 9.07
C ALA A 279 30.10 -27.05 10.23
N GLU A 280 31.04 -26.80 11.13
CA GLU A 280 30.89 -25.87 12.26
C GLU A 280 30.80 -24.43 11.77
N ALA A 281 31.66 -24.06 10.83
CA ALA A 281 31.66 -22.75 10.20
C ALA A 281 30.36 -22.47 9.44
N TRP A 282 29.84 -23.45 8.70
CA TRP A 282 28.55 -23.33 8.04
C TRP A 282 27.43 -23.02 9.06
N ARG A 283 27.41 -23.74 10.18
CA ARG A 283 26.40 -23.55 11.24
C ARG A 283 26.52 -22.18 11.91
N GLU A 284 27.73 -21.68 12.11
CA GLU A 284 27.95 -20.31 12.60
C GLU A 284 27.44 -19.24 11.61
N VAL A 285 27.63 -19.45 10.31
CA VAL A 285 27.09 -18.57 9.27
C VAL A 285 25.57 -18.67 9.22
N ALA A 286 24.99 -19.86 9.30
CA ALA A 286 23.54 -20.06 9.38
C ALA A 286 22.92 -19.38 10.62
N ALA A 287 23.58 -19.48 11.78
CA ALA A 287 23.16 -18.79 13.00
C ALA A 287 23.17 -17.26 12.86
N SER A 288 24.02 -16.71 11.98
CA SER A 288 24.03 -15.26 11.74
C SER A 288 22.70 -14.73 11.19
N LYS A 289 21.83 -15.61 10.65
CA LYS A 289 20.43 -15.30 10.30
C LYS A 289 19.72 -14.53 11.42
N TYR A 290 19.95 -14.98 12.65
CA TYR A 290 19.31 -14.48 13.86
C TYR A 290 20.22 -13.53 14.64
N GLY A 291 21.21 -12.90 13.98
CA GLY A 291 21.91 -11.76 14.55
C GLY A 291 20.92 -10.59 14.75
N ALA A 292 21.12 -9.82 15.82
CA ALA A 292 20.18 -8.74 16.16
C ALA A 292 20.02 -7.70 15.04
N GLU A 293 21.09 -7.44 14.28
CA GLU A 293 21.08 -6.57 13.09
C GLU A 293 20.11 -7.12 12.02
N ALA A 294 20.30 -8.38 11.64
CA ALA A 294 19.49 -9.10 10.66
C ALA A 294 18.02 -9.25 11.06
N VAL A 295 17.75 -9.46 12.35
CA VAL A 295 16.36 -9.55 12.85
C VAL A 295 15.71 -8.17 12.87
N ALA A 296 16.40 -7.14 13.39
CA ALA A 296 15.87 -5.77 13.42
C ALA A 296 15.49 -5.28 12.02
N TYR A 297 16.37 -5.53 11.03
CA TYR A 297 16.12 -5.19 9.64
C TYR A 297 14.88 -5.90 9.09
N ARG A 298 14.77 -7.23 9.28
CA ARG A 298 13.64 -8.01 8.76
C ARG A 298 12.30 -7.59 9.35
N LEU A 299 12.24 -7.41 10.68
CA LEU A 299 11.02 -6.96 11.35
C LEU A 299 10.57 -5.59 10.80
N ARG A 300 11.53 -4.69 10.54
CA ARG A 300 11.25 -3.36 10.00
C ARG A 300 10.85 -3.35 8.53
N CYS A 301 11.36 -4.27 7.72
CA CYS A 301 10.95 -4.43 6.33
C CYS A 301 9.74 -5.36 6.17
N GLY A 302 9.12 -5.80 7.28
CA GLY A 302 7.99 -6.74 7.26
C GLY A 302 8.31 -8.10 6.64
N LEU A 303 9.60 -8.47 6.58
CA LEU A 303 10.07 -9.71 5.99
C LEU A 303 9.87 -10.86 6.96
N SER A 304 9.25 -11.94 6.49
CA SER A 304 9.06 -13.13 7.32
C SER A 304 10.37 -13.90 7.51
N ASP A 305 10.46 -14.64 8.63
CA ASP A 305 11.60 -15.52 8.89
C ASP A 305 11.71 -16.64 7.84
N ARG A 306 10.58 -17.05 7.24
CA ARG A 306 10.52 -18.12 6.24
C ARG A 306 11.01 -17.66 4.86
N ASP A 307 10.81 -16.40 4.51
CA ASP A 307 11.22 -15.84 3.21
C ASP A 307 12.73 -15.51 3.14
N THR A 308 13.43 -15.59 4.27
CA THR A 308 14.83 -15.15 4.41
C THR A 308 15.78 -16.31 4.73
N ALA A 309 15.59 -17.45 4.06
CA ALA A 309 16.49 -18.59 4.20
C ALA A 309 17.95 -18.20 3.92
N VAL A 310 18.89 -18.75 4.71
CA VAL A 310 20.31 -18.47 4.50
C VAL A 310 20.92 -19.57 3.64
N SER A 311 21.32 -19.22 2.42
CA SER A 311 22.28 -20.01 1.66
C SER A 311 23.70 -19.57 2.02
N VAL A 312 24.66 -20.49 1.84
CA VAL A 312 26.06 -20.27 2.22
C VAL A 312 26.97 -20.67 1.07
N ALA A 313 27.71 -19.69 0.54
CA ALA A 313 28.75 -19.89 -0.47
C ALA A 313 30.06 -20.35 0.19
N VAL A 314 30.67 -21.40 -0.34
CA VAL A 314 31.95 -21.95 0.09
C VAL A 314 32.90 -21.95 -1.10
N MET A 315 34.06 -21.31 -0.94
CA MET A 315 35.06 -21.16 -1.99
C MET A 315 36.48 -21.18 -1.40
N PRO A 316 37.53 -21.41 -2.21
CA PRO A 316 38.91 -21.32 -1.77
C PRO A 316 39.24 -19.98 -1.10
N MET A 317 39.98 -20.01 0.01
CA MET A 317 40.52 -18.80 0.62
C MET A 317 41.73 -18.32 -0.19
N LEU A 318 41.56 -17.18 -0.85
CA LEU A 318 42.62 -16.57 -1.66
C LEU A 318 43.57 -15.75 -0.79
N GLY A 319 44.87 -16.01 -0.91
CA GLY A 319 45.92 -15.20 -0.28
C GLY A 319 46.16 -13.90 -1.04
N SER A 320 45.27 -12.92 -0.90
CA SER A 320 45.35 -11.69 -1.67
C SER A 320 46.44 -10.73 -1.18
N VAL A 321 47.14 -10.10 -2.12
CA VAL A 321 48.14 -9.04 -1.84
C VAL A 321 47.51 -7.66 -1.80
N ALA A 322 46.40 -7.47 -2.50
CA ALA A 322 45.51 -6.32 -2.41
C ALA A 322 44.07 -6.77 -2.62
N GLY A 323 43.11 -5.98 -2.15
CA GLY A 323 41.70 -6.24 -2.37
C GLY A 323 40.85 -5.02 -2.08
N GLY A 324 39.59 -5.07 -2.48
CA GLY A 324 38.66 -4.01 -2.17
C GLY A 324 37.34 -4.13 -2.89
N VAL A 325 36.74 -2.97 -3.13
CA VAL A 325 35.42 -2.83 -3.73
C VAL A 325 35.55 -1.87 -4.91
N LEU A 326 34.92 -2.20 -6.03
CA LEU A 326 34.81 -1.32 -7.19
C LEU A 326 33.33 -1.08 -7.51
N TYR A 327 33.06 0.14 -7.94
CA TYR A 327 31.76 0.56 -8.46
C TYR A 327 31.92 0.91 -9.93
N THR A 328 31.12 0.28 -10.79
CA THR A 328 31.23 0.52 -12.25
C THR A 328 30.76 1.93 -12.65
N ARG A 329 30.05 2.61 -11.73
CA ARG A 329 29.72 4.03 -11.77
C ARG A 329 29.85 4.65 -10.38
N ASP A 330 29.99 5.97 -10.32
CA ASP A 330 30.00 6.68 -9.03
C ASP A 330 28.64 6.54 -8.31
N PRO A 331 28.61 5.96 -7.09
CA PRO A 331 27.37 5.76 -6.34
C PRO A 331 26.74 7.06 -5.82
N VAL A 332 27.43 8.19 -5.91
CA VAL A 332 27.05 9.48 -5.33
C VAL A 332 26.91 10.58 -6.40
N ASP A 333 27.51 10.44 -7.59
CA ASP A 333 27.28 11.34 -8.74
C ASP A 333 27.01 10.57 -10.05
N VAL A 334 25.74 10.49 -10.46
CA VAL A 334 25.33 9.75 -11.69
C VAL A 334 25.89 10.38 -12.97
N ARG A 335 26.34 11.65 -12.94
CA ARG A 335 26.96 12.30 -14.11
C ARG A 335 28.45 12.00 -14.24
N SER A 336 29.05 11.45 -13.17
CA SER A 336 30.42 11.00 -13.20
C SER A 336 30.51 9.77 -14.10
N GLU A 337 31.12 9.92 -15.26
CA GLU A 337 31.45 8.81 -16.17
C GLU A 337 32.74 8.10 -15.71
N ALA A 338 32.83 7.83 -14.41
CA ALA A 338 33.99 7.20 -13.78
C ALA A 338 33.62 5.92 -13.03
N ILE A 339 34.55 4.96 -13.08
CA ILE A 339 34.63 3.78 -12.23
C ILE A 339 35.31 4.22 -10.94
N ILE A 340 34.71 3.91 -9.79
CA ILE A 340 35.28 4.23 -8.48
C ILE A 340 35.88 2.96 -7.89
N ILE A 341 37.15 3.00 -7.50
CA ILE A 341 37.88 1.85 -6.96
C ILE A 341 38.37 2.19 -5.56
N HIS A 342 37.92 1.43 -4.57
CA HIS A 342 38.46 1.45 -3.21
C HIS A 342 39.38 0.25 -3.02
N ALA A 343 40.60 0.49 -2.50
CA ALA A 343 41.61 -0.55 -2.35
C ALA A 343 42.33 -0.48 -1.01
N VAL A 344 42.71 -1.65 -0.51
CA VAL A 344 43.66 -1.83 0.61
C VAL A 344 44.69 -2.90 0.24
N GLN A 345 45.84 -2.86 0.91
CA GLN A 345 46.80 -3.96 0.91
C GLN A 345 46.26 -5.12 1.77
N GLY A 346 46.50 -6.35 1.33
CA GLY A 346 46.00 -7.57 1.97
C GLY A 346 44.56 -7.91 1.59
N LEU A 347 43.77 -8.39 2.56
CA LEU A 347 42.41 -8.88 2.33
C LEU A 347 41.39 -7.75 2.13
N PRO A 348 40.39 -7.92 1.23
CA PRO A 348 39.34 -6.93 0.94
C PRO A 348 38.48 -6.56 2.15
N ARG A 349 38.47 -7.40 3.19
CA ARG A 349 37.79 -7.18 4.48
C ARG A 349 38.05 -5.79 5.08
N GLY A 350 39.24 -5.22 4.86
CA GLY A 350 39.58 -3.89 5.35
C GLY A 350 38.67 -2.77 4.82
N VAL A 351 38.29 -2.85 3.55
CA VAL A 351 37.35 -1.92 2.90
C VAL A 351 35.93 -2.21 3.36
N VAL A 352 35.52 -3.48 3.27
CA VAL A 352 34.14 -3.94 3.48
C VAL A 352 33.66 -3.68 4.92
N ASP A 353 34.50 -3.94 5.92
CA ASP A 353 34.16 -3.70 7.34
C ASP A 353 34.22 -2.21 7.73
N GLY A 354 34.72 -1.33 6.85
CA GLY A 354 34.86 0.11 7.09
C GLY A 354 35.84 0.47 8.23
N ARG A 355 36.78 -0.42 8.56
CA ARG A 355 37.68 -0.29 9.72
C ARG A 355 39.06 0.24 9.39
N LEU A 356 39.52 0.08 8.15
CA LEU A 356 40.84 0.55 7.71
C LEU A 356 40.68 1.78 6.82
N PRO A 357 41.62 2.73 6.84
CA PRO A 357 41.75 3.73 5.78
C PRO A 357 41.95 3.05 4.42
N THR A 358 41.32 3.57 3.37
CA THR A 358 41.33 2.95 2.03
C THR A 358 41.82 3.94 0.99
N ASP A 359 42.57 3.45 -0.01
CA ASP A 359 42.83 4.23 -1.20
C ASP A 359 41.54 4.39 -2.00
N ARG A 360 41.39 5.53 -2.70
CA ARG A 360 40.27 5.81 -3.61
C ARG A 360 40.83 6.28 -4.94
N PHE A 361 40.37 5.67 -6.03
CA PHE A 361 40.72 6.04 -7.39
C PHE A 361 39.45 6.28 -8.20
N ALA A 362 39.46 7.30 -9.05
CA ALA A 362 38.43 7.50 -10.08
C ALA A 362 39.07 7.27 -11.44
N VAL A 363 38.50 6.37 -12.24
CA VAL A 363 39.05 5.93 -13.53
C VAL A 363 37.99 6.12 -14.61
N GLN A 364 38.36 6.67 -15.78
CA GLN A 364 37.42 6.81 -16.90
C GLN A 364 36.84 5.46 -17.31
N ARG A 365 35.55 5.44 -17.70
CA ARG A 365 34.84 4.20 -18.08
C ARG A 365 35.24 3.64 -19.44
N THR A 366 35.85 4.45 -20.30
CA THR A 366 36.25 4.05 -21.65
C THR A 366 37.76 3.86 -21.73
N ALA A 367 38.19 2.91 -22.57
CA ALA A 367 39.60 2.77 -22.93
C ALA A 367 40.21 4.14 -23.33
N PRO A 368 41.41 4.49 -22.84
CA PRO A 368 42.39 3.65 -22.17
C PRO A 368 42.23 3.55 -20.63
N PHE A 369 41.05 3.87 -20.08
CA PHE A 369 40.78 3.87 -18.63
C PHE A 369 41.75 4.79 -17.87
N ALA A 370 41.82 6.05 -18.30
CA ALA A 370 42.71 7.02 -17.68
C ALA A 370 42.29 7.32 -16.24
N ILE A 371 43.26 7.43 -15.33
CA ILE A 371 43.03 7.75 -13.93
C ILE A 371 42.78 9.26 -13.82
N VAL A 372 41.60 9.62 -13.34
CA VAL A 372 41.13 11.01 -13.21
C VAL A 372 41.47 11.58 -11.84
N GLU A 373 41.37 10.75 -10.81
CA GLU A 373 41.58 11.15 -9.42
C GLU A 373 42.28 10.03 -8.64
N ARG A 374 43.15 10.42 -7.69
CA ARG A 374 43.84 9.52 -6.79
C ARG A 374 43.90 10.11 -5.38
N HIS A 375 43.45 9.33 -4.43
CA HIS A 375 43.64 9.58 -3.00
C HIS A 375 44.24 8.34 -2.35
N VAL A 376 45.47 8.44 -1.86
CA VAL A 376 46.19 7.34 -1.20
C VAL A 376 46.14 7.55 0.30
N ALA A 377 45.57 6.60 1.03
CA ALA A 377 45.48 6.65 2.48
C ALA A 377 46.70 6.02 3.15
N PHE A 378 47.07 6.51 4.34
CA PHE A 378 48.10 5.88 5.16
C PHE A 378 47.52 4.65 5.87
N LYS A 379 47.94 3.45 5.43
CA LYS A 379 47.39 2.15 5.83
C LYS A 379 48.28 1.49 6.89
N LYS A 380 48.23 2.00 8.13
CA LYS A 380 49.05 1.51 9.25
C LYS A 380 48.92 0.00 9.49
N GLU A 381 47.74 -0.55 9.23
CA GLU A 381 47.42 -1.96 9.48
C GLU A 381 46.82 -2.58 8.23
N ARG A 382 46.95 -3.90 8.09
CA ARG A 382 46.33 -4.71 7.03
C ARG A 382 45.79 -6.02 7.56
N TYR A 383 44.82 -6.60 6.87
CA TYR A 383 44.30 -7.93 7.18
C TYR A 383 45.01 -9.00 6.37
N VAL A 384 45.42 -10.07 7.05
CA VAL A 384 46.09 -11.24 6.46
C VAL A 384 45.47 -12.54 6.99
N THR A 385 45.64 -13.63 6.26
CA THR A 385 45.28 -14.96 6.74
C THR A 385 46.23 -15.38 7.87
N ALA A 386 45.67 -15.88 8.98
CA ALA A 386 46.43 -16.35 10.13
C ALA A 386 46.07 -17.80 10.48
N PRO A 387 47.05 -18.70 10.68
CA PRO A 387 46.79 -20.06 11.13
C PRO A 387 46.09 -20.07 12.50
N GLY A 388 45.01 -20.85 12.65
CA GLY A 388 44.27 -21.01 13.91
C GLY A 388 43.35 -19.85 14.32
N GLU A 389 43.62 -18.62 13.87
CA GLU A 389 42.81 -17.42 14.17
C GLU A 389 41.93 -16.96 13.00
N GLY A 390 42.01 -17.64 11.86
CA GLY A 390 41.31 -17.29 10.63
C GLY A 390 41.96 -16.07 9.96
N VAL A 391 41.60 -14.86 10.39
CA VAL A 391 42.13 -13.61 9.83
C VAL A 391 42.64 -12.71 10.95
N ALA A 392 43.89 -12.27 10.83
CA ALA A 392 44.53 -11.36 11.77
C ALA A 392 44.74 -9.98 11.16
N LYS A 393 44.73 -8.98 12.02
CA LYS A 393 45.14 -7.61 11.69
C LYS A 393 46.59 -7.43 12.11
N VAL A 394 47.45 -7.05 11.17
CA VAL A 394 48.90 -6.89 11.38
C VAL A 394 49.32 -5.48 11.00
N ASP A 395 50.38 -4.96 11.65
CA ASP A 395 50.97 -3.69 11.26
C ASP A 395 51.63 -3.82 9.87
N SER A 396 51.40 -2.80 9.03
CA SER A 396 52.08 -2.64 7.75
C SER A 396 53.45 -1.99 7.98
N PRO A 397 54.50 -2.40 7.25
CA PRO A 397 55.76 -1.67 7.24
C PRO A 397 55.53 -0.19 6.89
N PRO A 398 56.16 0.78 7.58
CA PRO A 398 55.89 2.21 7.36
C PRO A 398 56.08 2.68 5.92
N GLU A 399 57.02 2.08 5.21
CA GLU A 399 57.29 2.33 3.79
C GLU A 399 56.19 1.80 2.88
N GLU A 400 55.58 0.65 3.20
CA GLU A 400 54.45 0.08 2.45
C GLU A 400 53.13 0.81 2.76
N ALA A 401 52.95 1.28 4.00
CA ALA A 401 51.72 1.91 4.48
C ALA A 401 51.34 3.19 3.71
N ALA A 402 52.34 3.91 3.18
CA ALA A 402 52.14 5.13 2.41
C ALA A 402 52.01 4.91 0.89
N LEU A 403 52.30 3.70 0.40
CA LEU A 403 52.23 3.37 -1.02
C LEU A 403 50.78 3.12 -1.47
N PRO A 404 50.46 3.38 -2.75
CA PRO A 404 49.18 2.96 -3.32
C PRO A 404 49.07 1.44 -3.31
N SER A 405 47.86 0.93 -3.06
CA SER A 405 47.58 -0.51 -3.03
C SER A 405 47.60 -1.15 -4.43
N LEU A 406 47.53 -0.35 -5.50
CA LEU A 406 47.53 -0.77 -6.90
C LEU A 406 48.41 0.17 -7.75
N THR A 407 49.04 -0.37 -8.79
CA THR A 407 49.70 0.41 -9.85
C THR A 407 48.72 0.93 -10.89
N ASP A 408 49.17 1.83 -11.76
CA ASP A 408 48.35 2.41 -12.83
C ASP A 408 47.87 1.34 -13.82
N GLU A 409 48.74 0.39 -14.19
CA GLU A 409 48.41 -0.72 -15.07
C GLU A 409 47.37 -1.65 -14.42
N GLN A 410 47.50 -1.91 -13.12
CA GLN A 410 46.56 -2.71 -12.36
C GLN A 410 45.19 -2.04 -12.25
N LEU A 411 45.15 -0.70 -12.08
CA LEU A 411 43.91 0.07 -12.10
C LEU A 411 43.20 -0.03 -13.46
N GLN A 412 43.94 0.06 -14.56
CA GLN A 412 43.39 -0.08 -15.92
C GLN A 412 42.84 -1.49 -16.18
N GLN A 413 43.57 -2.53 -15.74
CA GLN A 413 43.11 -3.92 -15.84
C GLN A 413 41.81 -4.15 -15.05
N LEU A 414 41.74 -3.63 -13.83
CA LEU A 414 40.55 -3.75 -13.00
C LEU A 414 39.37 -2.94 -13.56
N ALA A 415 39.62 -1.76 -14.12
CA ALA A 415 38.61 -0.96 -14.81
C ALA A 415 38.04 -1.67 -16.05
N ALA A 416 38.88 -2.37 -16.81
CA ALA A 416 38.42 -3.19 -17.94
C ALA A 416 37.54 -4.37 -17.49
N LEU A 417 37.84 -4.98 -16.34
CA LEU A 417 36.96 -6.01 -15.74
C LEU A 417 35.62 -5.41 -15.31
N ALA A 418 35.64 -4.23 -14.68
CA ALA A 418 34.44 -3.52 -14.26
C ALA A 418 33.50 -3.19 -15.44
N GLU A 419 34.06 -2.74 -16.56
CA GLU A 419 33.30 -2.49 -17.79
C GLU A 419 32.61 -3.77 -18.30
N ARG A 420 33.33 -4.89 -18.37
CA ARG A 420 32.77 -6.19 -18.79
C ARG A 420 31.65 -6.66 -17.88
N VAL A 421 31.79 -6.45 -16.57
CA VAL A 421 30.75 -6.78 -15.58
C VAL A 421 29.48 -5.95 -15.81
N GLU A 422 29.60 -4.63 -15.96
CA GLU A 422 28.43 -3.77 -16.25
C GLU A 422 27.79 -4.10 -17.60
N GLN A 423 28.60 -4.37 -18.64
CA GLN A 423 28.10 -4.76 -19.95
C GLN A 423 27.28 -6.06 -19.90
N HIS A 424 27.69 -7.05 -19.10
CA HIS A 424 26.95 -8.31 -18.92
C HIS A 424 25.59 -8.10 -18.27
N TYR A 425 25.52 -7.31 -17.19
CA TYR A 425 24.28 -7.08 -16.45
C TYR A 425 23.41 -5.95 -17.01
N GLY A 426 23.94 -5.10 -17.87
CA GLY A 426 23.25 -3.92 -18.42
C GLY A 426 22.90 -2.83 -17.39
N THR A 427 23.39 -2.97 -16.16
CA THR A 427 23.10 -2.07 -15.03
C THR A 427 24.37 -1.84 -14.20
N PRO A 428 24.54 -0.66 -13.58
CA PRO A 428 25.71 -0.38 -12.74
C PRO A 428 25.87 -1.42 -11.63
N GLN A 429 27.12 -1.82 -11.35
CA GLN A 429 27.42 -2.88 -10.38
C GLN A 429 28.34 -2.41 -9.25
N ASP A 430 28.14 -3.01 -8.07
CA ASP A 430 29.03 -3.04 -6.92
C ASP A 430 29.72 -4.42 -6.89
N VAL A 431 31.06 -4.43 -6.90
CA VAL A 431 31.85 -5.64 -7.09
C VAL A 431 32.98 -5.69 -6.05
N GLU A 432 33.04 -6.78 -5.29
CA GLU A 432 34.17 -7.09 -4.41
C GLU A 432 35.23 -7.86 -5.21
N TRP A 433 36.50 -7.51 -5.03
CA TRP A 433 37.60 -8.10 -5.78
C TRP A 433 38.83 -8.33 -4.89
N ALA A 434 39.67 -9.26 -5.33
CA ALA A 434 40.99 -9.53 -4.75
C ALA A 434 42.03 -9.71 -5.84
N MET A 435 43.24 -9.24 -5.57
CA MET A 435 44.42 -9.44 -6.41
C MET A 435 45.33 -10.50 -5.78
N LEU A 436 45.67 -11.52 -6.55
CA LEU A 436 46.56 -12.60 -6.16
C LEU A 436 48.04 -12.20 -6.28
N PRO A 437 48.98 -12.96 -5.69
CA PRO A 437 50.41 -12.66 -5.77
C PRO A 437 50.98 -12.65 -7.19
N ASP A 438 50.33 -13.36 -8.12
CA ASP A 438 50.66 -13.38 -9.55
C ASP A 438 50.05 -12.18 -10.32
N THR A 439 49.50 -11.21 -9.61
CA THR A 439 48.81 -10.00 -10.12
C THR A 439 47.48 -10.25 -10.84
N SER A 440 46.98 -11.48 -10.84
CA SER A 440 45.65 -11.78 -11.39
C SER A 440 44.53 -11.30 -10.45
N PHE A 441 43.43 -10.84 -11.04
CA PHE A 441 42.25 -10.40 -10.30
C PHE A 441 41.20 -11.50 -10.23
N MET A 442 40.56 -11.62 -9.08
CA MET A 442 39.42 -12.50 -8.83
C MET A 442 38.24 -11.67 -8.33
N LEU A 443 37.07 -11.87 -8.93
CA LEU A 443 35.81 -11.27 -8.50
C LEU A 443 35.20 -12.15 -7.41
N LEU A 444 34.91 -11.55 -6.26
CA LEU A 444 34.45 -12.25 -5.05
C LEU A 444 32.97 -12.02 -4.76
N GLN A 445 32.37 -10.99 -5.35
CA GLN A 445 30.94 -10.70 -5.29
C GLN A 445 30.58 -9.70 -6.41
N SER A 446 29.34 -9.74 -6.90
CA SER A 446 28.78 -8.68 -7.74
C SER A 446 27.29 -8.52 -7.44
N ARG A 447 26.82 -7.28 -7.41
CA ARG A 447 25.39 -6.95 -7.22
C ARG A 447 25.03 -5.62 -7.87
N PRO A 448 23.73 -5.39 -8.19
CA PRO A 448 23.28 -4.11 -8.73
C PRO A 448 23.57 -2.94 -7.79
N LEU A 449 24.07 -1.84 -8.36
CA LEU A 449 24.33 -0.60 -7.63
C LEU A 449 23.11 0.33 -7.71
N THR A 450 22.60 0.74 -6.54
CA THR A 450 21.53 1.74 -6.45
C THR A 450 22.07 3.13 -6.76
N MET A 451 21.51 3.78 -7.79
CA MET A 451 21.89 5.14 -8.20
C MET A 451 20.96 6.20 -7.58
N PRO A 452 21.48 7.38 -7.19
CA PRO A 452 20.67 8.47 -6.66
C PRO A 452 19.79 9.11 -7.75
N SER A 453 18.65 9.69 -7.36
CA SER A 453 17.73 10.39 -8.27
C SER A 453 18.31 11.70 -8.80
N ALA A 454 17.87 12.16 -9.98
CA ALA A 454 18.29 13.43 -10.57
C ALA A 454 18.16 14.65 -9.63
N ASP A 455 17.09 14.72 -8.82
CA ASP A 455 16.85 15.80 -7.85
C ASP A 455 17.88 15.83 -6.70
N ALA A 456 18.45 14.68 -6.34
CA ALA A 456 19.48 14.58 -5.30
C ALA A 456 20.81 15.11 -5.84
N ILE A 457 21.11 14.81 -7.11
CA ILE A 457 22.32 15.26 -7.80
C ILE A 457 22.30 16.78 -7.98
N ALA A 458 21.17 17.35 -8.42
CA ALA A 458 21.05 18.79 -8.65
C ALA A 458 21.33 19.62 -7.38
N ARG A 459 20.90 19.11 -6.21
CA ARG A 459 21.17 19.75 -4.91
C ARG A 459 22.64 19.73 -4.55
N ARG A 460 23.31 18.58 -4.67
CA ARG A 460 24.72 18.42 -4.32
C ARG A 460 25.66 19.37 -5.07
N LEU A 461 25.29 19.75 -6.29
CA LEU A 461 26.11 20.60 -7.16
C LEU A 461 26.00 22.08 -6.85
N THR A 462 25.02 22.45 -6.02
CA THR A 462 24.83 23.81 -5.59
C THR A 462 25.44 23.95 -4.20
N PRO A 463 26.56 24.68 -4.04
CA PRO A 463 27.13 24.90 -2.72
C PRO A 463 26.07 25.50 -1.78
N PRO A 464 25.92 24.98 -0.55
CA PRO A 464 24.93 25.51 0.36
C PRO A 464 25.27 26.96 0.70
N THR A 465 24.26 27.84 0.65
CA THR A 465 24.41 29.19 1.19
C THR A 465 24.21 29.11 2.70
N LEU A 466 25.29 29.28 3.46
CA LEU A 466 25.25 29.21 4.92
C LEU A 466 24.80 30.56 5.51
N PRO A 467 23.92 30.56 6.53
CA PRO A 467 23.61 31.78 7.28
C PRO A 467 24.88 32.39 7.91
N GLU A 468 24.91 33.72 8.00
CA GLU A 468 26.02 34.44 8.62
C GLU A 468 26.17 34.05 10.10
N GLY A 469 27.41 33.79 10.55
CA GLY A 469 27.70 33.33 11.92
C GLY A 469 27.57 31.82 12.16
N THR A 470 27.26 31.02 11.14
CA THR A 470 27.26 29.55 11.26
C THR A 470 28.66 29.00 11.55
N VAL A 471 28.81 28.25 12.64
CA VAL A 471 30.09 27.61 13.02
C VAL A 471 30.22 26.24 12.35
N VAL A 472 31.32 26.02 11.62
CA VAL A 472 31.65 24.73 11.00
C VAL A 472 32.48 23.91 11.99
N LEU A 473 31.93 22.80 12.48
CA LEU A 473 32.59 21.88 13.41
C LEU A 473 33.48 20.87 12.69
N VAL A 474 33.05 20.40 11.52
CA VAL A 474 33.80 19.48 10.66
C VAL A 474 33.62 19.89 9.20
N GLN A 475 34.71 19.87 8.45
CA GLN A 475 34.72 20.09 7.01
C GLN A 475 35.49 18.97 6.31
N GLY A 476 34.90 18.41 5.26
CA GLY A 476 35.45 17.27 4.51
C GLY A 476 34.86 15.94 4.94
N GLY A 477 35.55 14.85 4.60
CA GLY A 477 35.01 13.49 4.68
C GLY A 477 34.34 13.07 3.38
N GLU A 478 34.00 11.78 3.31
CA GLU A 478 33.39 11.14 2.16
C GLU A 478 31.89 10.99 2.38
N THR A 479 31.10 11.51 1.43
CA THR A 479 29.64 11.32 1.41
C THR A 479 29.32 9.83 1.22
N ALA A 480 28.92 9.16 2.30
CA ALA A 480 28.49 7.77 2.26
C ALA A 480 27.02 7.63 1.87
N SER A 481 26.18 8.58 2.32
CA SER A 481 24.78 8.70 1.94
C SER A 481 24.40 10.18 1.85
N PRO A 482 23.80 10.63 0.73
CA PRO A 482 23.51 12.03 0.49
C PRO A 482 22.38 12.58 1.37
N GLY A 483 22.25 13.90 1.44
CA GLY A 483 21.20 14.62 2.14
C GLY A 483 21.65 15.39 3.38
N THR A 484 20.66 15.96 4.08
CA THR A 484 20.86 16.80 5.26
C THR A 484 20.01 16.32 6.43
N GLY A 485 20.55 16.37 7.64
CA GLY A 485 19.88 15.95 8.86
C GLY A 485 20.34 16.74 10.07
N ALA A 486 19.50 16.88 11.09
CA ALA A 486 19.85 17.62 12.30
C ALA A 486 19.31 16.96 13.57
N GLY A 487 20.10 17.02 14.64
CA GLY A 487 19.79 16.42 15.93
C GLY A 487 20.93 16.52 16.93
N PRO A 488 20.71 16.12 18.18
CA PRO A 488 21.75 16.09 19.20
C PRO A 488 22.78 14.99 18.87
N ILE A 489 24.07 15.30 18.99
CA ILE A 489 25.14 14.32 18.86
C ILE A 489 25.01 13.25 19.94
N VAL A 490 25.10 11.99 19.53
CA VAL A 490 25.26 10.86 20.45
C VAL A 490 26.45 10.03 20.01
N GLN A 491 27.53 10.13 20.78
CA GLN A 491 28.71 9.32 20.55
C GLN A 491 28.48 7.89 21.05
N ILE A 492 28.72 6.91 20.19
CA ILE A 492 28.60 5.49 20.54
C ILE A 492 29.93 4.79 20.25
N ARG A 493 30.51 4.24 21.31
CA ARG A 493 31.76 3.47 21.30
C ARG A 493 31.50 2.02 21.68
N LYS A 494 30.51 1.77 22.53
CA LYS A 494 30.16 0.43 23.03
C LYS A 494 28.69 0.11 22.80
N GLN A 495 28.39 -1.18 22.68
CA GLN A 495 27.03 -1.64 22.39
C GLN A 495 26.01 -1.28 23.49
N ALA A 496 26.44 -1.16 24.74
CA ALA A 496 25.55 -0.74 25.84
C ALA A 496 24.99 0.69 25.65
N GLU A 497 25.77 1.58 25.02
CA GLU A 497 25.36 2.97 24.75
C GLU A 497 24.29 3.04 23.65
N ALA A 498 24.28 2.07 22.73
CA ALA A 498 23.29 1.97 21.66
C ALA A 498 21.85 1.80 22.17
N LEU A 499 21.67 1.21 23.35
CA LEU A 499 20.35 1.01 23.96
C LEU A 499 19.69 2.34 24.37
N ALA A 500 20.48 3.36 24.68
CA ALA A 500 20.03 4.67 25.11
C ALA A 500 20.01 5.72 23.99
N PHE A 501 20.28 5.30 22.73
CA PHE A 501 20.22 6.22 21.59
C PHE A 501 18.81 6.82 21.48
N PRO A 502 18.62 8.14 21.32
CA PRO A 502 17.31 8.78 21.21
C PRO A 502 16.81 8.78 19.76
N GLU A 503 15.51 9.02 19.58
CA GLU A 503 14.94 9.30 18.26
C GLU A 503 15.36 10.70 17.78
N GLY A 504 15.73 10.82 16.50
CA GLY A 504 16.23 12.05 15.89
C GLY A 504 17.69 12.40 16.21
N GLY A 505 18.44 11.53 16.91
CA GLY A 505 19.84 11.77 17.27
C GLY A 505 20.81 11.72 16.07
N VAL A 506 21.93 12.42 16.14
CA VAL A 506 23.04 12.29 15.18
C VAL A 506 24.01 11.25 15.71
N LEU A 507 24.12 10.12 15.02
CA LEU A 507 24.96 8.99 15.40
C LEU A 507 26.43 9.30 15.10
N VAL A 508 27.28 9.35 16.11
CA VAL A 508 28.71 9.60 15.96
C VAL A 508 29.52 8.39 16.41
N VAL A 509 30.28 7.79 15.49
CA VAL A 509 31.03 6.54 15.74
C VAL A 509 32.49 6.63 15.27
N PRO A 510 33.44 5.95 15.93
CA PRO A 510 34.83 5.94 15.48
C PRO A 510 35.03 5.29 14.10
N TYR A 511 34.25 4.24 13.81
CA TYR A 511 34.29 3.50 12.55
C TYR A 511 32.89 3.05 12.12
N ALA A 512 32.66 3.05 10.81
CA ALA A 512 31.39 2.72 10.16
C ALA A 512 31.07 1.21 10.15
N ALA A 513 31.00 0.58 11.32
CA ALA A 513 30.71 -0.85 11.44
C ALA A 513 29.22 -1.19 11.15
N PRO A 514 28.93 -2.35 10.53
CA PRO A 514 27.56 -2.84 10.27
C PRO A 514 26.66 -2.86 11.50
N ARG A 515 27.22 -3.15 12.68
CA ARG A 515 26.50 -3.24 13.96
C ARG A 515 25.74 -2.00 14.41
N TRP A 516 25.99 -0.85 13.77
CA TRP A 516 25.27 0.37 14.05
C TRP A 516 24.01 0.54 13.17
N ALA A 517 23.78 -0.35 12.21
CA ALA A 517 22.60 -0.37 11.35
C ALA A 517 21.26 -0.30 12.12
N PRO A 518 21.07 -1.00 13.27
CA PRO A 518 19.81 -0.90 14.03
C PRO A 518 19.47 0.51 14.52
N LEU A 519 20.46 1.41 14.60
CA LEU A 519 20.26 2.79 15.07
C LEU A 519 19.86 3.75 13.94
N LEU A 520 20.05 3.37 12.68
CA LEU A 520 19.77 4.23 11.53
C LEU A 520 18.28 4.60 11.42
N SER A 521 17.37 3.75 11.90
CA SER A 521 15.93 4.05 11.96
C SER A 521 15.61 5.28 12.82
N ARG A 522 16.44 5.54 13.82
CA ARG A 522 16.27 6.59 14.81
C ARG A 522 17.21 7.76 14.58
N ALA A 523 18.21 7.58 13.72
CA ALA A 523 19.23 8.59 13.48
C ALA A 523 18.74 9.62 12.45
N SER A 524 18.99 10.90 12.73
CA SER A 524 18.79 11.98 11.76
C SER A 524 19.97 12.12 10.79
N ALA A 525 21.18 11.70 11.21
CA ALA A 525 22.38 11.61 10.38
C ALA A 525 23.44 10.71 11.04
N VAL A 526 24.48 10.34 10.29
CA VAL A 526 25.62 9.54 10.77
C VAL A 526 26.95 10.23 10.47
N ILE A 527 27.85 10.28 11.45
CA ILE A 527 29.23 10.71 11.29
C ILE A 527 30.16 9.56 11.72
N ALA A 528 31.05 9.13 10.83
CA ALA A 528 32.06 8.11 11.14
C ALA A 528 33.49 8.62 10.92
N GLY A 529 34.38 8.33 11.86
CA GLY A 529 35.78 8.77 11.79
C GLY A 529 36.57 8.05 10.70
N THR A 530 36.30 6.75 10.56
CA THR A 530 36.86 5.88 9.50
C THR A 530 35.73 5.11 8.81
N GLY A 531 35.98 4.74 7.55
CA GLY A 531 35.01 4.16 6.63
C GLY A 531 34.96 4.94 5.32
N SER A 532 34.38 4.33 4.30
CA SER A 532 34.20 4.91 2.97
C SER A 532 32.77 4.67 2.48
N SER A 533 32.39 5.26 1.34
CA SER A 533 31.12 4.99 0.68
C SER A 533 30.98 3.53 0.22
N ALA A 534 32.07 2.76 0.22
CA ALA A 534 32.11 1.32 -0.07
C ALA A 534 31.75 0.41 1.12
N GLY A 535 31.69 0.93 2.34
CA GLY A 535 31.41 0.14 3.53
C GLY A 535 29.95 -0.32 3.64
N HIS A 536 29.71 -1.41 4.37
CA HIS A 536 28.34 -1.92 4.60
C HIS A 536 27.38 -0.89 5.20
N LEU A 537 27.81 -0.15 6.24
CA LEU A 537 26.95 0.86 6.86
C LEU A 537 26.56 1.99 5.89
N ALA A 538 27.41 2.31 4.90
CA ALA A 538 27.11 3.30 3.86
C ALA A 538 25.94 2.83 2.98
N ASN A 539 25.96 1.56 2.57
CA ASN A 539 24.89 0.96 1.77
C ASN A 539 23.56 1.01 2.52
N VAL A 540 23.55 0.62 3.79
CA VAL A 540 22.34 0.61 4.63
C VAL A 540 21.85 2.04 4.90
N ALA A 541 22.74 3.01 5.10
CA ALA A 541 22.36 4.42 5.25
C ALA A 541 21.69 4.99 3.99
N ARG A 542 22.20 4.66 2.79
CA ARG A 542 21.60 5.05 1.50
C ARG A 542 20.21 4.48 1.28
N GLU A 543 20.01 3.23 1.70
CA GLU A 543 18.71 2.56 1.65
C GLU A 543 17.69 3.28 2.53
N PHE A 544 18.03 3.52 3.80
CA PHE A 544 17.16 4.24 4.72
C PHE A 544 17.06 5.74 4.43
N GLY A 545 17.85 6.27 3.49
CA GLY A 545 17.90 7.69 3.18
C GLY A 545 18.41 8.54 4.34
N VAL A 546 19.23 7.95 5.22
CA VAL A 546 19.85 8.65 6.35
C VAL A 546 21.14 9.30 5.84
N PRO A 547 21.30 10.63 5.95
CA PRO A 547 22.53 11.31 5.58
C PRO A 547 23.72 10.77 6.35
N ALA A 548 24.84 10.48 5.66
CA ALA A 548 26.01 9.89 6.28
C ALA A 548 27.32 10.44 5.70
N LEU A 549 28.21 10.87 6.60
CA LEU A 549 29.53 11.42 6.30
C LEU A 549 30.62 10.60 7.00
N PHE A 550 31.44 9.88 6.22
CA PHE A 550 32.47 8.97 6.72
C PHE A 550 33.87 9.50 6.46
N GLY A 551 34.89 8.90 7.08
CA GLY A 551 36.28 9.29 6.85
C GLY A 551 36.59 10.73 7.28
N THR A 552 35.80 11.32 8.19
CA THR A 552 35.99 12.71 8.61
C THR A 552 37.22 12.92 9.47
N GLY A 553 37.82 11.84 9.99
CA GLY A 553 38.96 11.94 10.91
C GLY A 553 38.62 12.71 12.20
N TRP A 554 37.34 12.81 12.55
CA TRP A 554 36.86 13.55 13.72
C TRP A 554 37.58 13.06 14.98
N LYS A 555 37.93 14.00 15.86
CA LYS A 555 38.56 13.69 17.15
C LYS A 555 37.47 13.63 18.22
N ALA A 556 37.62 12.75 19.20
CA ALA A 556 36.66 12.57 20.29
C ALA A 556 36.18 13.88 20.93
N ASP A 557 37.06 14.88 20.98
CA ASP A 557 36.87 16.18 21.63
C ASP A 557 36.27 17.25 20.69
N SER A 558 36.09 16.96 19.39
CA SER A 558 35.56 17.94 18.42
C SER A 558 34.04 17.91 18.27
N LEU A 559 33.35 16.89 18.81
CA LEU A 559 31.91 16.69 18.67
C LEU A 559 31.29 16.25 20.00
N GLU A 560 30.95 17.17 20.89
CA GLU A 560 30.44 16.84 22.23
C GLU A 560 29.03 16.21 22.19
N THR A 561 28.77 15.20 23.04
CA THR A 561 27.46 14.55 23.14
C THR A 561 26.42 15.51 23.70
N GLY A 562 25.23 15.53 23.10
CA GLY A 562 24.13 16.44 23.44
C GLY A 562 24.12 17.72 22.62
N THR A 563 25.24 18.11 22.00
CA THR A 563 25.32 19.29 21.14
C THR A 563 24.44 19.10 19.90
N LEU A 564 23.55 20.05 19.66
CA LEU A 564 22.70 20.07 18.48
C LEU A 564 23.54 20.45 17.27
N VAL A 565 23.46 19.65 16.20
CA VAL A 565 24.21 19.89 14.95
C VAL A 565 23.35 19.66 13.73
N THR A 566 23.79 20.23 12.61
CA THR A 566 23.28 19.95 11.26
C THR A 566 24.38 19.28 10.46
N VAL A 567 24.11 18.10 9.94
CA VAL A 567 24.99 17.35 9.04
C VAL A 567 24.51 17.56 7.62
N ASP A 568 25.35 18.18 6.80
CA ASP A 568 25.17 18.27 5.35
C ASP A 568 26.14 17.30 4.70
N ALA A 569 25.66 16.09 4.39
CA ALA A 569 26.48 15.05 3.80
C ALA A 569 26.81 15.35 2.33
N ASP A 570 25.99 16.15 1.65
CA ASP A 570 26.20 16.53 0.24
C ASP A 570 27.40 17.48 0.11
N ALA A 571 27.50 18.45 1.02
CA ALA A 571 28.60 19.42 1.07
C ALA A 571 29.81 18.96 1.92
N GLY A 572 29.66 17.88 2.68
CA GLY A 572 30.70 17.39 3.59
C GLY A 572 30.93 18.32 4.79
N LEU A 573 29.86 18.81 5.40
CA LEU A 573 29.89 19.76 6.50
C LEU A 573 29.14 19.23 7.73
N VAL A 574 29.68 19.51 8.91
CA VAL A 574 28.96 19.42 10.19
C VAL A 574 28.95 20.81 10.80
N LEU A 575 27.75 21.34 11.03
CA LEU A 575 27.51 22.69 11.48
C LEU A 575 26.97 22.67 12.91
N GLU A 576 27.38 23.64 13.72
CA GLU A 576 26.80 23.84 15.05
C GLU A 576 25.35 24.34 14.93
N GLY A 577 24.45 23.80 15.75
CA GLY A 577 23.05 24.16 15.77
C GLY A 577 22.23 23.53 14.64
N ARG A 578 20.95 23.94 14.57
CA ARG A 578 19.98 23.48 13.56
C ARG A 578 19.80 24.55 12.48
N VAL A 579 20.21 24.23 11.25
CA VAL A 579 20.17 25.16 10.11
C VAL A 579 18.98 24.82 9.21
N GLU A 580 17.82 25.44 9.48
CA GLU A 580 16.55 25.12 8.78
C GLU A 580 16.61 25.30 7.27
N SER A 581 17.41 26.26 6.77
CA SER A 581 17.55 26.50 5.32
C SER A 581 18.17 25.33 4.55
N LEU A 582 18.89 24.43 5.24
CA LEU A 582 19.51 23.25 4.65
C LEU A 582 18.65 21.99 4.84
N LEU A 583 17.74 22.00 5.82
CA LEU A 583 16.92 20.84 6.13
C LEU A 583 15.82 20.71 5.08
N THR A 584 15.96 19.72 4.21
CA THR A 584 14.85 19.32 3.36
C THR A 584 13.89 18.50 4.21
N ALA A 585 12.57 18.75 4.11
CA ALA A 585 11.59 17.82 4.65
C ALA A 585 11.88 16.41 4.10
N PRO A 586 12.16 15.40 4.96
CA PRO A 586 12.38 14.05 4.47
C PRO A 586 11.12 13.61 3.76
N LYS A 587 11.22 13.18 2.49
CA LYS A 587 10.11 12.49 1.86
C LYS A 587 9.97 11.15 2.58
N PRO A 588 8.83 10.86 3.23
CA PRO A 588 8.59 9.54 3.79
C PRO A 588 8.78 8.50 2.69
N ARG A 589 9.79 7.63 2.83
CA ARG A 589 9.96 6.46 1.95
C ARG A 589 9.14 5.31 2.49
N ASN A 590 8.38 4.65 1.61
CA ASN A 590 7.73 3.40 1.96
C ASN A 590 8.81 2.31 2.12
N VAL A 591 9.08 1.90 3.36
CA VAL A 591 10.09 0.87 3.69
C VAL A 591 9.76 -0.50 3.14
N MET A 592 8.49 -0.73 2.77
CA MET A 592 8.03 -1.98 2.16
C MET A 592 8.27 -2.00 0.66
N GLN A 593 8.53 -0.85 0.02
CA GLN A 593 8.68 -0.78 -1.44
C GLN A 593 9.83 -1.68 -1.92
N GLY A 594 9.52 -2.58 -2.86
CA GLY A 594 10.46 -3.56 -3.41
C GLY A 594 10.48 -4.91 -2.69
N THR A 595 9.83 -5.05 -1.53
CA THR A 595 9.73 -6.34 -0.82
C THR A 595 8.77 -7.31 -1.53
N SER A 596 8.93 -8.62 -1.32
CA SER A 596 8.00 -9.65 -1.81
C SER A 596 6.59 -9.47 -1.24
N VAL A 597 6.49 -9.04 0.03
CA VAL A 597 5.22 -8.75 0.71
C VAL A 597 4.51 -7.57 0.05
N HIS A 598 5.22 -6.50 -0.28
CA HIS A 598 4.66 -5.35 -1.00
C HIS A 598 4.24 -5.70 -2.43
N ALA A 599 5.04 -6.50 -3.13
CA ALA A 599 4.66 -7.03 -4.45
C ALA A 599 3.39 -7.90 -4.37
N THR A 600 3.29 -8.74 -3.34
CA THR A 600 2.11 -9.56 -3.06
C THR A 600 0.88 -8.70 -2.78
N LEU A 601 1.00 -7.69 -1.90
CA LEU A 601 -0.09 -6.75 -1.63
C LEU A 601 -0.55 -6.06 -2.90
N LYS A 602 0.38 -5.59 -3.74
CA LYS A 602 0.08 -4.95 -5.02
C LYS A 602 -0.65 -5.88 -5.99
N GLN A 603 -0.21 -7.13 -6.09
CA GLN A 603 -0.87 -8.16 -6.93
C GLN A 603 -2.28 -8.45 -6.42
N VAL A 604 -2.42 -8.74 -5.13
CA VAL A 604 -3.72 -9.02 -4.51
C VAL A 604 -4.68 -7.83 -4.66
N LEU A 605 -4.22 -6.60 -4.42
CA LEU A 605 -5.01 -5.39 -4.60
C LEU A 605 -5.54 -5.23 -6.04
N SER A 606 -4.79 -5.66 -7.06
CA SER A 606 -5.23 -5.55 -8.45
C SER A 606 -6.50 -6.35 -8.77
N HIS A 607 -6.79 -7.41 -8.00
CA HIS A 607 -8.01 -8.21 -8.09
C HIS A 607 -9.10 -7.76 -7.10
N ILE A 608 -8.76 -6.87 -6.17
CA ILE A 608 -9.64 -6.45 -5.08
C ILE A 608 -10.20 -5.04 -5.31
N ALA A 609 -9.33 -4.03 -5.40
CA ALA A 609 -9.69 -2.63 -5.19
C ALA A 609 -10.14 -1.86 -6.45
N PRO A 610 -9.60 -2.10 -7.67
CA PRO A 610 -10.01 -1.35 -8.84
C PRO A 610 -11.52 -1.44 -9.08
N LEU A 611 -12.17 -0.29 -9.25
CA LEU A 611 -13.60 -0.19 -9.55
C LEU A 611 -13.80 0.03 -11.04
N SER A 612 -14.29 -0.99 -11.74
CA SER A 612 -14.58 -0.93 -13.18
C SER A 612 -16.07 -0.74 -13.48
N LEU A 613 -16.95 -1.21 -12.59
CA LEU A 613 -18.41 -1.01 -12.66
C LEU A 613 -18.85 0.29 -11.98
N THR A 614 -18.56 1.42 -12.62
CA THR A 614 -18.83 2.76 -12.06
C THR A 614 -20.24 3.28 -12.34
N ASP A 615 -20.78 3.04 -13.53
CA ASP A 615 -22.09 3.52 -14.01
C ASP A 615 -23.17 2.41 -13.94
N PRO A 616 -24.16 2.51 -13.01
CA PRO A 616 -25.28 1.58 -12.89
C PRO A 616 -26.22 1.51 -14.09
N ASP A 617 -26.30 2.58 -14.88
CA ASP A 617 -27.25 2.72 -15.99
C ASP A 617 -26.64 2.22 -17.31
N CYS A 618 -25.34 1.90 -17.32
CA CYS A 618 -24.64 1.31 -18.45
C CYS A 618 -25.12 -0.13 -18.74
N PRO A 619 -25.30 -0.52 -20.02
CA PRO A 619 -25.63 -1.89 -20.41
C PRO A 619 -24.64 -2.96 -19.89
N ASP A 620 -23.41 -2.55 -19.59
CA ASP A 620 -22.38 -3.42 -19.05
C ASP A 620 -22.42 -3.59 -17.53
N PHE A 621 -23.34 -2.92 -16.82
CA PHE A 621 -23.58 -3.12 -15.39
C PHE A 621 -24.29 -4.45 -15.12
N ARG A 622 -23.57 -5.55 -15.33
CA ARG A 622 -24.05 -6.94 -15.24
C ARG A 622 -23.13 -7.75 -14.34
N ALA A 623 -23.70 -8.72 -13.62
CA ALA A 623 -22.96 -9.60 -12.72
C ALA A 623 -21.77 -10.30 -13.41
N VAL A 624 -21.95 -10.74 -14.67
CA VAL A 624 -20.90 -11.39 -15.49
C VAL A 624 -19.70 -10.49 -15.76
N ASN A 625 -19.86 -9.17 -15.70
CA ASN A 625 -18.82 -8.20 -16.00
C ASN A 625 -18.03 -7.75 -14.76
N CYS A 626 -18.33 -8.29 -13.57
CA CYS A 626 -17.56 -7.98 -12.36
C CYS A 626 -16.14 -8.56 -12.47
N LYS A 627 -15.12 -7.70 -12.43
CA LYS A 627 -13.71 -8.10 -12.58
C LYS A 627 -12.99 -8.16 -11.25
N THR A 628 -13.40 -7.36 -10.27
CA THR A 628 -12.78 -7.26 -8.95
C THR A 628 -13.75 -7.53 -7.82
N MET A 629 -13.24 -7.73 -6.60
CA MET A 629 -14.07 -7.80 -5.40
C MET A 629 -14.88 -6.52 -5.19
N HIS A 630 -14.30 -5.34 -5.49
CA HIS A 630 -14.99 -4.06 -5.42
C HIS A 630 -16.16 -3.96 -6.44
N ASP A 631 -15.99 -4.48 -7.65
CA ASP A 631 -17.08 -4.55 -8.63
C ASP A 631 -18.27 -5.38 -8.12
N ILE A 632 -18.01 -6.53 -7.48
CA ILE A 632 -19.05 -7.37 -6.89
C ILE A 632 -19.75 -6.64 -5.74
N THR A 633 -18.99 -6.04 -4.83
CA THR A 633 -19.50 -5.21 -3.73
C THR A 633 -20.45 -4.15 -4.27
N ARG A 634 -20.00 -3.39 -5.28
CA ARG A 634 -20.76 -2.33 -5.93
C ARG A 634 -22.03 -2.83 -6.59
N PHE A 635 -21.94 -3.91 -7.37
CA PHE A 635 -23.08 -4.50 -8.07
C PHE A 635 -24.14 -4.99 -7.09
N CYS A 636 -23.74 -5.73 -6.06
CA CYS A 636 -24.63 -6.28 -5.05
C CYS A 636 -25.37 -5.16 -4.32
N HIS A 637 -24.67 -4.11 -3.91
CA HIS A 637 -25.30 -2.95 -3.26
C HIS A 637 -26.37 -2.30 -4.15
N GLN A 638 -26.01 -1.96 -5.39
CA GLN A 638 -26.92 -1.31 -6.33
C GLN A 638 -28.18 -2.16 -6.63
N LYS A 639 -27.99 -3.46 -6.92
CA LYS A 639 -29.12 -4.34 -7.25
C LYS A 639 -29.96 -4.71 -6.04
N ALA A 640 -29.37 -4.78 -4.85
CA ALA A 640 -30.14 -4.97 -3.63
C ALA A 640 -31.14 -3.82 -3.44
N VAL A 641 -30.71 -2.58 -3.67
CA VAL A 641 -31.57 -1.39 -3.55
C VAL A 641 -32.69 -1.44 -4.58
N GLU A 642 -32.36 -1.68 -5.86
CA GLU A 642 -33.37 -1.79 -6.92
C GLU A 642 -34.45 -2.85 -6.63
N GLU A 643 -34.04 -4.01 -6.10
CA GLU A 643 -34.96 -5.11 -5.80
C GLU A 643 -35.85 -4.85 -4.58
N MET A 644 -35.39 -4.04 -3.61
CA MET A 644 -36.20 -3.64 -2.47
C MET A 644 -37.41 -2.76 -2.86
N PHE A 645 -37.35 -2.09 -4.01
CA PHE A 645 -38.36 -1.12 -4.48
C PHE A 645 -39.12 -1.54 -5.74
N ARG A 646 -38.94 -2.76 -6.21
CA ARG A 646 -39.57 -3.21 -7.46
C ARG A 646 -41.09 -3.33 -7.32
N ASP A 647 -41.85 -2.57 -8.12
CA ASP A 647 -43.32 -2.63 -8.22
C ASP A 647 -43.79 -3.75 -9.18
N GLY A 648 -44.83 -4.50 -8.82
CA GLY A 648 -45.43 -5.57 -9.65
C GLY A 648 -46.21 -6.64 -8.87
N LYS A 649 -46.76 -7.65 -9.57
CA LYS A 649 -47.41 -8.83 -8.95
C LYS A 649 -46.46 -9.66 -8.05
N ASP A 650 -45.15 -9.48 -8.23
CA ASP A 650 -44.07 -10.08 -7.43
C ASP A 650 -43.49 -9.11 -6.37
N ALA A 651 -44.13 -7.94 -6.15
CA ALA A 651 -43.62 -6.93 -5.21
C ALA A 651 -43.64 -7.47 -3.78
N ARG A 652 -42.45 -7.63 -3.20
CA ARG A 652 -42.27 -8.04 -1.79
C ARG A 652 -42.67 -6.96 -0.78
N PHE A 653 -42.99 -5.73 -1.22
CA PHE A 653 -43.22 -4.57 -0.35
C PHE A 653 -44.66 -4.50 0.20
N PRO A 654 -44.89 -4.75 1.50
CA PRO A 654 -46.21 -4.62 2.10
C PRO A 654 -46.44 -3.14 2.47
N LYS A 655 -47.38 -2.47 1.79
CA LYS A 655 -47.73 -1.04 1.97
C LYS A 655 -48.10 -0.61 3.42
N HIS A 656 -48.20 -1.54 4.36
CA HIS A 656 -48.58 -1.32 5.76
C HIS A 656 -47.39 -1.34 6.75
N LEU A 657 -46.19 -1.73 6.33
CA LEU A 657 -44.97 -1.64 7.16
C LEU A 657 -44.37 -0.24 7.15
N ALA A 658 -44.62 0.53 6.10
CA ALA A 658 -44.23 1.92 6.04
C ALA A 658 -45.11 2.79 6.96
N ARG A 659 -44.49 3.68 7.74
CA ARG A 659 -45.15 4.61 8.66
C ARG A 659 -45.28 5.97 8.00
N GLN A 660 -46.48 6.53 8.01
CA GLN A 660 -46.72 7.84 7.41
C GLN A 660 -46.07 8.93 8.25
N LEU A 661 -45.23 9.76 7.64
CA LEU A 661 -44.52 10.85 8.32
C LEU A 661 -45.51 11.92 8.79
N TYR A 662 -45.32 12.41 10.01
CA TYR A 662 -46.14 13.42 10.66
C TYR A 662 -45.28 14.61 11.08
N HIS A 663 -45.71 15.81 10.68
CA HIS A 663 -45.11 17.06 11.13
C HIS A 663 -46.17 18.16 11.14
N GLY A 664 -46.81 18.37 12.29
CA GLY A 664 -48.01 19.21 12.46
C GLY A 664 -49.28 18.68 11.77
N ARG A 665 -49.13 17.88 10.70
CA ARG A 665 -50.17 17.16 9.96
C ARG A 665 -49.59 15.90 9.32
N PRO A 666 -50.42 14.88 8.98
CA PRO A 666 -49.98 13.72 8.20
C PRO A 666 -49.51 14.14 6.80
N LEU A 667 -48.33 13.69 6.39
CA LEU A 667 -47.72 14.02 5.09
C LEU A 667 -47.85 12.86 4.10
N GLN A 668 -47.68 13.14 2.81
CA GLN A 668 -47.68 12.12 1.75
C GLN A 668 -46.29 11.46 1.60
N PHE A 669 -45.65 11.14 2.73
CA PHE A 669 -44.36 10.45 2.80
C PHE A 669 -44.46 9.30 3.79
N TRP A 670 -43.88 8.16 3.46
CA TRP A 670 -43.88 6.96 4.28
C TRP A 670 -42.45 6.51 4.55
N VAL A 671 -42.13 6.30 5.82
CA VAL A 671 -40.81 5.88 6.27
C VAL A 671 -40.84 4.40 6.59
N VAL A 672 -39.89 3.67 6.03
CA VAL A 672 -39.58 2.29 6.36
C VAL A 672 -38.28 2.31 7.14
N ASP A 673 -38.38 1.90 8.40
CA ASP A 673 -37.21 1.67 9.22
C ASP A 673 -36.52 0.40 8.77
N LEU A 674 -35.25 0.54 8.43
CA LEU A 674 -34.39 -0.61 8.26
C LEU A 674 -34.10 -1.16 9.65
N ASP A 675 -33.45 -0.45 10.57
CA ASP A 675 -33.06 -0.95 11.91
C ASP A 675 -33.20 0.08 13.05
N ASP A 676 -32.54 1.20 12.85
CA ASP A 676 -32.25 2.25 13.82
C ASP A 676 -32.64 3.63 13.27
N ALA A 677 -33.59 3.66 12.33
CA ALA A 677 -34.10 4.91 11.79
C ALA A 677 -34.89 5.70 12.82
N PHE A 678 -35.42 5.03 13.86
CA PHE A 678 -36.30 5.63 14.84
C PHE A 678 -35.63 5.73 16.22
N ARG A 679 -35.76 6.88 16.88
CA ARG A 679 -35.30 7.10 18.26
C ARG A 679 -36.08 6.24 19.27
N SER A 680 -37.35 5.95 18.97
CA SER A 680 -38.22 5.09 19.77
C SER A 680 -39.23 4.32 18.89
N PRO A 681 -39.72 3.14 19.32
CA PRO A 681 -40.66 2.35 18.53
C PRO A 681 -41.99 3.09 18.25
N PRO A 682 -42.50 3.11 17.01
CA PRO A 682 -43.72 3.84 16.67
C PRO A 682 -44.98 3.16 17.22
N ALA A 683 -45.81 3.92 17.96
CA ALA A 683 -47.05 3.43 18.57
C ALA A 683 -48.23 3.23 17.59
N GLY A 684 -48.12 3.67 16.33
CA GLY A 684 -49.22 3.63 15.36
C GLY A 684 -48.75 3.71 13.90
N LYS A 685 -49.67 4.07 12.98
CA LYS A 685 -49.37 4.23 11.54
C LYS A 685 -48.64 5.53 11.20
N LEU A 686 -48.58 6.48 12.14
CA LEU A 686 -47.91 7.77 12.00
C LEU A 686 -46.56 7.76 12.75
N ILE A 687 -45.56 8.42 12.18
CA ILE A 687 -44.23 8.61 12.78
C ILE A 687 -43.91 10.11 12.81
N PRO A 688 -43.70 10.73 13.98
CA PRO A 688 -43.27 12.12 14.05
C PRO A 688 -41.86 12.30 13.48
N LEU A 689 -41.60 13.42 12.79
CA LEU A 689 -40.28 13.72 12.20
C LEU A 689 -39.17 13.75 13.26
N GLU A 690 -39.45 14.27 14.45
CA GLU A 690 -38.52 14.30 15.59
C GLU A 690 -38.11 12.90 16.07
N ASN A 691 -38.92 11.88 15.79
CA ASN A 691 -38.61 10.50 16.14
C ASN A 691 -37.67 9.83 15.11
N ILE A 692 -37.35 10.48 13.99
CA ILE A 692 -36.34 10.01 13.05
C ILE A 692 -34.94 10.30 13.62
N ALA A 693 -34.09 9.28 13.64
CA ALA A 693 -32.72 9.35 14.17
C ALA A 693 -31.65 9.57 13.09
N SER A 694 -31.99 9.46 11.80
CA SER A 694 -31.06 9.50 10.67
C SER A 694 -30.69 10.93 10.24
N PRO A 695 -29.43 11.40 10.44
CA PRO A 695 -28.99 12.69 9.94
C PRO A 695 -29.11 12.83 8.41
N PRO A 696 -28.79 11.80 7.58
CA PRO A 696 -28.99 11.89 6.13
C PRO A 696 -30.44 12.14 5.72
N MET A 697 -31.41 11.49 6.37
CA MET A 697 -32.82 11.76 6.11
C MET A 697 -33.20 13.19 6.53
N HIS A 698 -32.73 13.66 7.68
CA HIS A 698 -33.00 15.03 8.16
C HIS A 698 -32.42 16.09 7.23
N ALA A 699 -31.18 15.93 6.76
CA ALA A 699 -30.56 16.86 5.82
C ALA A 699 -31.31 16.92 4.50
N LEU A 700 -31.70 15.76 3.96
CA LEU A 700 -32.52 15.68 2.75
C LEU A 700 -33.88 16.32 2.95
N TRP A 701 -34.55 16.02 4.07
CA TRP A 701 -35.85 16.58 4.42
C TRP A 701 -35.80 18.11 4.62
N HIS A 702 -34.76 18.60 5.28
CA HIS A 702 -34.49 20.01 5.47
C HIS A 702 -34.42 20.73 4.12
N GLY A 703 -33.59 20.23 3.20
CA GLY A 703 -33.51 20.77 1.83
C GLY A 703 -34.86 20.83 1.12
N MET A 704 -35.67 19.77 1.26
CA MET A 704 -36.99 19.71 0.63
C MET A 704 -38.01 20.71 1.21
N MET A 705 -37.88 21.09 2.48
CA MET A 705 -38.96 21.78 3.20
C MET A 705 -38.57 23.18 3.72
N HIS A 706 -37.28 23.53 3.72
CA HIS A 706 -36.79 24.79 4.26
C HIS A 706 -37.47 26.00 3.60
N ILE A 707 -37.60 25.95 2.27
CA ILE A 707 -38.35 26.94 1.50
C ILE A 707 -39.72 26.34 1.14
N PRO A 708 -40.84 26.91 1.64
CA PRO A 708 -42.16 26.39 1.33
C PRO A 708 -42.45 26.46 -0.17
N TRP A 709 -42.80 25.31 -0.76
CA TRP A 709 -43.21 25.27 -2.16
C TRP A 709 -44.54 26.03 -2.34
N GLN A 710 -44.52 27.13 -3.09
CA GLN A 710 -45.65 28.05 -3.27
C GLN A 710 -46.72 27.57 -4.27
N GLY A 711 -46.57 26.37 -4.84
CA GLY A 711 -47.47 25.83 -5.87
C GLY A 711 -46.86 25.85 -7.28
N PRO A 712 -47.59 25.31 -8.27
CA PRO A 712 -47.16 25.36 -9.66
C PRO A 712 -47.07 26.82 -10.12
N PRO A 713 -46.00 27.23 -10.81
CA PRO A 713 -45.98 28.55 -11.43
C PRO A 713 -47.11 28.68 -12.48
N PRO A 714 -47.70 29.88 -12.64
CA PRO A 714 -48.89 30.07 -13.47
C PRO A 714 -48.62 29.71 -14.94
N VAL A 715 -49.36 28.72 -15.46
CA VAL A 715 -49.21 28.25 -16.85
C VAL A 715 -50.07 29.11 -17.79
N HIS A 716 -49.47 29.69 -18.83
CA HIS A 716 -50.23 30.42 -19.85
C HIS A 716 -51.17 29.48 -20.64
N ALA A 717 -52.38 29.92 -20.99
CA ALA A 717 -53.41 29.10 -21.67
C ALA A 717 -52.91 28.36 -22.92
N ARG A 718 -51.95 28.94 -23.65
CA ARG A 718 -51.31 28.33 -24.82
C ARG A 718 -50.38 27.16 -24.47
N GLY A 719 -49.70 27.22 -23.32
CA GLY A 719 -48.85 26.14 -22.81
C GLY A 719 -49.63 25.01 -22.12
N PHE A 720 -50.88 25.26 -21.69
CA PHE A 720 -51.77 24.21 -21.19
C PHE A 720 -52.36 23.36 -22.34
N LEU A 721 -52.68 23.99 -23.48
CA LEU A 721 -53.17 23.29 -24.67
C LEU A 721 -52.11 22.38 -25.31
N SER A 722 -50.82 22.75 -25.28
CA SER A 722 -49.74 21.90 -25.79
C SER A 722 -49.56 20.63 -24.95
N VAL A 723 -49.66 20.75 -23.61
CA VAL A 723 -49.62 19.61 -22.67
C VAL A 723 -50.76 18.62 -22.91
N LEU A 724 -51.98 19.12 -23.18
CA LEU A 724 -53.14 18.28 -23.51
C LEU A 724 -53.01 17.59 -24.87
N ALA A 725 -52.47 18.27 -25.88
CA ALA A 725 -52.27 17.71 -27.21
C ALA A 725 -51.20 16.61 -27.22
N GLU A 726 -50.12 16.79 -26.47
CA GLU A 726 -49.01 15.86 -26.41
C GLU A 726 -49.35 14.60 -25.59
N SER A 727 -50.11 14.76 -24.50
CA SER A 727 -50.67 13.64 -23.73
C SER A 727 -51.63 12.76 -24.55
N ALA A 728 -52.23 13.30 -25.62
CA ALA A 728 -53.14 12.58 -26.50
C ALA A 728 -52.43 11.88 -27.67
N LEU A 729 -51.15 12.17 -27.91
CA LEU A 729 -50.38 11.69 -29.08
C LEU A 729 -49.31 10.63 -28.74
N ASP A 730 -49.06 10.35 -27.46
CA ASP A 730 -48.10 9.31 -27.04
C ASP A 730 -48.77 7.91 -26.99
N PRO A 731 -48.38 6.96 -27.88
CA PRO A 731 -48.96 5.61 -27.89
C PRO A 731 -48.52 4.72 -26.73
N GLY A 732 -47.52 5.13 -25.93
CA GLY A 732 -47.14 4.47 -24.67
C GLY A 732 -48.04 4.87 -23.49
N PHE A 733 -49.01 5.76 -23.74
CA PHE A 733 -49.91 6.34 -22.76
C PHE A 733 -51.19 5.48 -22.66
N GLU A 734 -51.12 4.33 -21.99
CA GLU A 734 -52.32 3.57 -21.62
C GLU A 734 -53.09 4.32 -20.50
N PRO A 735 -54.34 4.76 -20.73
CA PRO A 735 -55.21 5.33 -19.69
C PRO A 735 -55.79 4.25 -18.75
N SER A 736 -55.31 3.01 -18.86
CA SER A 736 -55.80 1.81 -18.18
C SER A 736 -54.80 1.26 -17.17
N SER A 737 -54.44 2.05 -16.16
CA SER A 737 -54.09 1.48 -14.86
C SER A 737 -54.59 2.40 -13.76
N ALA A 738 -55.42 1.85 -12.87
CA ALA A 738 -55.93 2.54 -11.71
C ALA A 738 -54.78 2.95 -10.76
N SER A 739 -54.13 4.10 -10.98
CA SER A 739 -53.11 4.61 -10.05
C SER A 739 -52.74 6.10 -10.23
N ILE A 740 -53.52 6.94 -10.91
CA ILE A 740 -53.24 8.39 -10.97
C ILE A 740 -53.23 9.02 -9.54
N TYR A 741 -53.79 8.31 -8.54
CA TYR A 741 -53.81 8.68 -7.12
C TYR A 741 -53.15 7.67 -6.15
N SER A 742 -52.35 6.69 -6.59
CA SER A 742 -51.95 5.56 -5.71
C SER A 742 -50.46 5.35 -5.39
N MET A 743 -49.53 6.15 -5.93
CA MET A 743 -48.11 6.02 -5.59
C MET A 743 -47.70 6.96 -4.46
N LYS A 744 -47.22 6.36 -3.37
CA LYS A 744 -46.75 7.00 -2.15
C LYS A 744 -45.27 7.33 -2.26
N ASN A 745 -44.79 8.43 -1.66
CA ASN A 745 -43.35 8.69 -1.55
C ASN A 745 -42.77 7.89 -0.39
N TYR A 746 -41.67 7.17 -0.61
CA TYR A 746 -41.08 6.28 0.40
C TYR A 746 -39.67 6.71 0.76
N PHE A 747 -39.39 6.70 2.07
CA PHE A 747 -38.06 6.71 2.63
C PHE A 747 -37.72 5.31 3.15
N LEU A 748 -36.55 4.78 2.79
CA LEU A 748 -35.93 3.66 3.50
C LEU A 748 -34.71 4.22 4.23
N VAL A 749 -34.67 3.99 5.54
CA VAL A 749 -33.81 4.76 6.43
C VAL A 749 -33.12 3.83 7.41
N SER A 750 -31.86 4.13 7.70
CA SER A 750 -31.11 3.72 8.90
C SER A 750 -30.37 4.95 9.43
N SER A 751 -29.61 4.81 10.52
CA SER A 751 -28.81 5.90 11.09
C SER A 751 -27.88 6.57 10.06
N ARG A 752 -27.28 5.81 9.13
CA ARG A 752 -26.28 6.31 8.16
C ARG A 752 -26.72 6.19 6.71
N PHE A 753 -27.82 5.50 6.43
CA PHE A 753 -28.33 5.29 5.07
C PHE A 753 -29.70 5.93 4.93
N CYS A 754 -29.92 6.59 3.79
CA CYS A 754 -31.22 7.11 3.42
C CYS A 754 -31.43 6.93 1.92
N THR A 755 -32.59 6.42 1.54
CA THR A 755 -33.03 6.51 0.16
C THR A 755 -34.46 7.01 0.11
N LEU A 756 -34.69 7.98 -0.77
CA LEU A 756 -35.98 8.56 -1.08
C LEU A 756 -36.37 8.15 -2.48
N GLN A 757 -37.52 7.51 -2.61
CA GLN A 757 -38.23 7.40 -3.89
C GLN A 757 -39.44 8.31 -3.87
N SER A 758 -39.46 9.26 -4.79
CA SER A 758 -40.51 10.27 -4.90
C SER A 758 -41.10 10.32 -6.30
N ARG A 759 -42.43 10.38 -6.36
CA ARG A 759 -43.18 10.56 -7.61
C ARG A 759 -44.17 11.71 -7.46
N PHE A 760 -43.96 12.78 -8.23
CA PHE A 760 -44.85 13.94 -8.25
C PHE A 760 -45.53 14.02 -9.62
N GLY A 761 -46.70 13.38 -9.77
CA GLY A 761 -47.41 13.34 -11.05
C GLY A 761 -46.61 12.57 -12.11
N TYR A 762 -46.08 13.30 -13.10
CA TYR A 762 -45.32 12.77 -14.25
C TYR A 762 -43.80 12.76 -14.03
N HIS A 763 -43.34 13.16 -12.85
CA HIS A 763 -41.93 13.30 -12.51
C HIS A 763 -41.49 12.26 -11.49
N PHE A 764 -40.33 11.66 -11.73
CA PHE A 764 -39.72 10.64 -10.89
C PHE A 764 -38.38 11.13 -10.39
N CYS A 765 -38.17 11.02 -9.09
CA CYS A 765 -36.95 11.43 -8.42
C CYS A 765 -36.54 10.35 -7.41
N THR A 766 -35.29 9.91 -7.49
CA THR A 766 -34.69 9.02 -6.50
C THR A 766 -33.45 9.68 -5.91
N VAL A 767 -33.36 9.73 -4.59
CA VAL A 767 -32.14 10.09 -3.87
C VAL A 767 -31.68 8.86 -3.11
N GLU A 768 -30.39 8.58 -3.13
CA GLU A 768 -29.79 7.51 -2.35
C GLU A 768 -28.48 7.99 -1.75
N THR A 769 -28.27 7.68 -0.48
CA THR A 769 -27.06 8.12 0.21
C THR A 769 -26.65 7.16 1.32
N LEU A 770 -25.34 7.00 1.42
CA LEU A 770 -24.66 6.52 2.61
C LEU A 770 -23.81 7.69 3.11
N ALA A 771 -24.02 8.12 4.34
CA ALA A 771 -23.20 9.16 4.96
C ALA A 771 -22.94 8.79 6.43
N GLY A 772 -21.68 8.50 6.72
CA GLY A 772 -21.17 8.12 8.03
C GLY A 772 -19.73 8.61 8.25
N ASP A 773 -19.05 7.98 9.19
CA ASP A 773 -17.76 8.45 9.72
C ASP A 773 -16.55 8.06 8.84
N VAL A 774 -16.76 7.26 7.79
CA VAL A 774 -15.72 6.77 6.88
C VAL A 774 -15.89 7.45 5.52
N ASP A 775 -15.07 8.47 5.25
CA ASP A 775 -15.21 9.35 4.08
C ASP A 775 -15.24 8.59 2.75
N ALA A 776 -14.39 7.57 2.59
CA ALA A 776 -14.29 6.78 1.36
C ALA A 776 -15.56 5.98 1.03
N GLU A 777 -16.38 5.65 2.04
CA GLU A 777 -17.64 4.92 1.86
C GLU A 777 -18.81 5.86 1.52
N ASN A 778 -18.66 7.15 1.82
CA ASN A 778 -19.75 8.10 1.71
C ASN A 778 -20.11 8.38 0.25
N PHE A 779 -21.41 8.40 -0.04
CA PHE A 779 -21.91 8.81 -1.35
C PHE A 779 -23.31 9.41 -1.31
N ALA A 780 -23.62 10.19 -2.33
CA ALA A 780 -24.94 10.69 -2.64
C ALA A 780 -25.19 10.51 -4.14
N ALA A 781 -26.34 9.92 -4.47
CA ALA A 781 -26.77 9.68 -5.83
C ALA A 781 -28.17 10.27 -6.01
N PHE A 782 -28.37 10.88 -7.18
CA PHE A 782 -29.61 11.53 -7.56
C PHE A 782 -30.00 11.09 -8.96
N ARG A 783 -31.22 10.59 -9.10
CA ARG A 783 -31.81 10.23 -10.40
C ARG A 783 -33.09 11.00 -10.60
N PHE A 784 -33.22 11.65 -11.75
CA PHE A 784 -34.36 12.50 -12.09
C PHE A 784 -34.84 12.19 -13.51
N LYS A 785 -36.14 11.96 -13.69
CA LYS A 785 -36.71 11.64 -15.00
C LYS A 785 -38.19 12.07 -15.13
N GLY A 786 -38.60 12.36 -16.36
CA GLY A 786 -39.99 12.49 -16.76
C GLY A 786 -40.52 13.92 -16.73
N GLY A 787 -41.74 14.11 -17.20
CA GLY A 787 -42.45 15.39 -17.12
C GLY A 787 -43.68 15.45 -17.99
N ALA A 788 -44.41 16.57 -17.89
CA ALA A 788 -45.71 16.74 -18.53
C ALA A 788 -45.67 17.65 -19.77
N ALA A 789 -44.54 18.34 -20.00
CA ALA A 789 -44.34 19.22 -21.14
C ALA A 789 -43.60 18.52 -22.28
N ASP A 790 -43.40 19.25 -23.38
CA ASP A 790 -42.74 18.74 -24.57
C ASP A 790 -41.27 18.37 -24.35
N ALA A 791 -40.75 17.58 -25.29
CA ALA A 791 -39.40 17.04 -25.21
C ALA A 791 -38.33 18.14 -25.02
N ASP A 792 -38.48 19.28 -25.68
CA ASP A 792 -37.51 20.38 -25.60
C ASP A 792 -37.53 21.02 -24.22
N ARG A 793 -38.71 21.26 -23.66
CA ARG A 793 -38.87 21.87 -22.33
C ARG A 793 -38.45 20.94 -21.20
N ARG A 794 -38.74 19.63 -21.33
CA ARG A 794 -38.22 18.62 -20.40
C ARG A 794 -36.69 18.60 -20.42
N LEU A 795 -36.08 18.66 -21.60
CA LEU A 795 -34.63 18.71 -21.77
C LEU A 795 -34.03 19.99 -21.18
N MET A 796 -34.65 21.16 -21.40
CA MET A 796 -34.21 22.44 -20.81
C MET A 796 -34.14 22.38 -19.29
N ARG A 797 -35.17 21.82 -18.64
CA ARG A 797 -35.15 21.64 -17.19
C ARG A 797 -34.07 20.67 -16.74
N VAL A 798 -33.93 19.53 -17.42
CA VAL A 798 -32.93 18.53 -17.03
C VAL A 798 -31.52 19.11 -17.11
N ARG A 799 -31.23 19.93 -18.14
CA ARG A 799 -29.96 20.66 -18.25
C ARG A 799 -29.78 21.70 -17.13
N LEU A 800 -30.82 22.46 -16.80
CA LEU A 800 -30.77 23.38 -15.65
C LEU A 800 -30.40 22.65 -14.36
N ILE A 801 -31.02 21.49 -14.09
CA ILE A 801 -30.72 20.66 -12.93
C ILE A 801 -29.28 20.16 -12.98
N ALA A 802 -28.82 19.71 -14.16
CA ALA A 802 -27.45 19.24 -14.35
C ALA A 802 -26.42 20.31 -14.01
N ASP A 803 -26.59 21.52 -14.55
CA ASP A 803 -25.64 22.61 -14.34
C ASP A 803 -25.56 23.00 -12.85
N ILE A 804 -26.70 23.05 -12.14
CA ILE A 804 -26.72 23.33 -10.70
C ILE A 804 -26.00 22.22 -9.91
N LEU A 805 -26.18 20.96 -10.29
CA LEU A 805 -25.53 19.83 -9.64
C LEU A 805 -24.01 19.82 -9.89
N GLU A 806 -23.56 20.15 -11.11
CA GLU A 806 -22.14 20.30 -11.45
C GLU A 806 -21.49 21.44 -10.65
N GLU A 807 -22.17 22.60 -10.53
CA GLU A 807 -21.74 23.72 -9.68
C GLU A 807 -21.61 23.33 -8.19
N ASN A 808 -22.34 22.28 -7.77
CA ASN A 808 -22.28 21.70 -6.42
C ASN A 808 -21.43 20.41 -6.37
N ASN A 809 -20.47 20.24 -7.28
CA ASN A 809 -19.48 19.15 -7.32
C ASN A 809 -20.06 17.73 -7.54
N PHE A 810 -21.25 17.60 -8.12
CA PHE A 810 -21.73 16.30 -8.60
C PHE A 810 -21.17 15.99 -10.00
N ARG A 811 -20.82 14.73 -10.23
CA ARG A 811 -20.64 14.20 -11.59
C ARG A 811 -22.02 13.92 -12.17
N VAL A 812 -22.37 14.53 -13.31
CA VAL A 812 -23.71 14.43 -13.91
C VAL A 812 -23.66 13.78 -15.30
N GLN A 813 -24.67 12.97 -15.59
CA GLN A 813 -24.91 12.38 -16.91
C GLN A 813 -26.37 12.63 -17.30
N VAL A 814 -26.57 13.15 -18.50
CA VAL A 814 -27.90 13.42 -19.07
C VAL A 814 -28.10 12.60 -20.33
N ILE A 815 -29.16 11.79 -20.35
CA ILE A 815 -29.60 11.01 -21.52
C ILE A 815 -31.05 11.37 -21.80
N ARG A 816 -31.28 12.17 -22.84
CA ARG A 816 -32.61 12.73 -23.19
C ARG A 816 -33.22 13.48 -21.99
N ASP A 817 -34.35 13.03 -21.45
CA ASP A 817 -35.06 13.62 -20.31
C ASP A 817 -34.73 12.93 -18.97
N SER A 818 -33.68 12.12 -18.93
CA SER A 818 -33.19 11.42 -17.76
C SER A 818 -31.85 11.99 -17.32
N LEU A 819 -31.70 12.21 -16.02
CA LEU A 819 -30.48 12.68 -15.36
C LEU A 819 -30.08 11.72 -14.25
N ALA A 820 -28.80 11.38 -14.22
CA ALA A 820 -28.14 10.71 -13.12
C ALA A 820 -27.00 11.60 -12.63
N ALA A 821 -26.89 11.80 -11.32
CA ALA A 821 -25.84 12.59 -10.70
C ALA A 821 -25.29 11.87 -9.48
N ARG A 822 -23.98 12.01 -9.25
CA ARG A 822 -23.29 11.27 -8.19
C ARG A 822 -22.12 12.04 -7.58
N MET A 823 -21.99 11.91 -6.26
CA MET A 823 -20.90 12.43 -5.42
C MET A 823 -20.46 11.33 -4.45
N GLU A 824 -19.15 11.20 -4.21
CA GLU A 824 -18.55 10.11 -3.42
C GLU A 824 -17.30 10.60 -2.69
N GLY A 825 -16.93 9.93 -1.60
CA GLY A 825 -15.61 10.08 -0.98
C GLY A 825 -15.42 11.34 -0.13
N LEU A 826 -16.50 11.99 0.32
CA LEU A 826 -16.45 13.24 1.06
C LEU A 826 -16.82 13.07 2.55
N PRO A 827 -16.31 13.95 3.44
CA PRO A 827 -16.67 13.93 4.85
C PRO A 827 -18.16 14.11 5.10
N LEU A 828 -18.66 13.54 6.21
CA LEU A 828 -20.08 13.56 6.60
C LEU A 828 -20.72 14.95 6.47
N GLU A 829 -20.06 16.00 6.94
CA GLU A 829 -20.60 17.38 6.87
C GLU A 829 -20.88 17.83 5.42
N HIS A 830 -19.96 17.53 4.50
CA HIS A 830 -20.12 17.84 3.08
C HIS A 830 -21.24 17.01 2.45
N MET A 831 -21.38 15.74 2.85
CA MET A 831 -22.47 14.88 2.41
C MET A 831 -23.83 15.41 2.85
N LEU A 832 -23.97 15.85 4.10
CA LEU A 832 -25.23 16.42 4.61
C LEU A 832 -25.61 17.71 3.85
N ARG A 833 -24.64 18.58 3.55
CA ARG A 833 -24.89 19.77 2.72
C ARG A 833 -25.32 19.39 1.30
N ALA A 834 -24.67 18.41 0.69
CA ALA A 834 -25.05 17.90 -0.63
C ALA A 834 -26.50 17.36 -0.63
N LEU A 835 -26.91 16.67 0.45
CA LEU A 835 -28.28 16.18 0.61
C LEU A 835 -29.32 17.30 0.74
N GLN A 836 -28.97 18.43 1.36
CA GLN A 836 -29.85 19.60 1.38
C GLN A 836 -30.08 20.15 -0.04
N VAL A 837 -29.02 20.21 -0.87
CA VAL A 837 -29.13 20.60 -2.29
C VAL A 837 -30.03 19.63 -3.06
N LEU A 838 -29.80 18.32 -2.93
CA LEU A 838 -30.62 17.29 -3.58
C LEU A 838 -32.09 17.36 -3.14
N GLY A 839 -32.34 17.62 -1.85
CA GLY A 839 -33.68 17.78 -1.31
C GLY A 839 -34.42 18.97 -1.91
N TYR A 840 -33.76 20.13 -1.95
CA TYR A 840 -34.31 21.32 -2.57
C TYR A 840 -34.62 21.07 -4.05
N LEU A 841 -33.68 20.51 -4.81
CA LEU A 841 -33.88 20.23 -6.24
C LEU A 841 -35.02 19.24 -6.47
N ALA A 842 -35.13 18.16 -5.67
CA ALA A 842 -36.22 17.20 -5.75
C ALA A 842 -37.61 17.84 -5.58
N MET A 843 -37.71 18.88 -4.75
CA MET A 843 -38.96 19.56 -4.44
C MET A 843 -39.27 20.74 -5.38
N HIS A 844 -38.28 21.58 -5.69
CA HIS A 844 -38.51 22.87 -6.37
C HIS A 844 -38.42 22.81 -7.90
N THR A 845 -37.90 21.72 -8.47
CA THR A 845 -37.75 21.57 -9.93
C THR A 845 -38.88 20.78 -10.59
N ARG A 846 -39.78 20.17 -9.79
CA ARG A 846 -40.76 19.17 -10.27
C ARG A 846 -41.68 19.65 -11.39
N GLN A 847 -41.99 20.93 -11.52
CA GLN A 847 -42.94 21.46 -12.51
C GLN A 847 -42.36 22.60 -13.36
N LEU A 848 -41.04 22.81 -13.31
CA LEU A 848 -40.40 23.89 -14.08
C LEU A 848 -40.49 23.66 -15.59
N ASP A 849 -40.57 22.41 -16.04
CA ASP A 849 -40.84 22.06 -17.44
C ASP A 849 -42.14 22.69 -17.98
N MET A 850 -43.13 22.93 -17.11
CA MET A 850 -44.40 23.56 -17.49
C MET A 850 -44.32 25.08 -17.71
N VAL A 851 -43.25 25.74 -17.30
CA VAL A 851 -43.09 27.21 -17.44
C VAL A 851 -41.79 27.65 -18.10
N MET A 852 -40.79 26.78 -18.21
CA MET A 852 -39.56 27.03 -18.96
C MET A 852 -39.83 26.88 -20.46
N SER A 853 -40.31 27.94 -21.11
CA SER A 853 -40.58 27.97 -22.55
C SER A 853 -39.59 28.83 -23.35
N SER A 854 -38.64 29.49 -22.68
CA SER A 854 -37.62 30.32 -23.32
C SER A 854 -36.31 30.32 -22.51
N PRO A 855 -35.17 30.66 -23.14
CA PRO A 855 -33.88 30.79 -22.45
C PRO A 855 -33.90 31.80 -21.28
N GLU A 856 -34.63 32.90 -21.41
CA GLU A 856 -34.76 33.91 -20.34
C GLU A 856 -35.47 33.34 -19.12
N ALA A 857 -36.50 32.50 -19.33
CA ALA A 857 -37.18 31.80 -18.25
C ALA A 857 -36.23 30.81 -17.55
N VAL A 858 -35.37 30.11 -18.30
CA VAL A 858 -34.35 29.22 -17.73
C VAL A 858 -33.38 29.99 -16.85
N GLN A 859 -32.87 31.12 -17.33
CA GLN A 859 -31.95 31.95 -16.56
C GLN A 859 -32.59 32.50 -15.28
N HIS A 860 -33.83 32.99 -15.39
CA HIS A 860 -34.58 33.46 -14.22
C HIS A 860 -34.69 32.40 -13.12
N TYR A 861 -35.03 31.15 -13.50
CA TYR A 861 -35.11 30.06 -12.53
C TYR A 861 -33.75 29.60 -12.03
N ARG A 862 -32.68 29.68 -12.82
CA ARG A 862 -31.31 29.44 -12.34
C ARG A 862 -30.95 30.42 -11.22
N ASP A 863 -31.10 31.71 -11.47
CA ASP A 863 -30.72 32.76 -10.51
C ASP A 863 -31.55 32.66 -9.23
N LYS A 864 -32.85 32.36 -9.38
CA LYS A 864 -33.75 32.10 -8.25
C LYS A 864 -33.28 30.90 -7.42
N ILE A 865 -33.01 29.76 -8.06
CA ILE A 865 -32.58 28.55 -7.36
C ILE A 865 -31.22 28.76 -6.67
N ALA A 866 -30.27 29.42 -7.34
CA ALA A 866 -28.97 29.73 -6.74
C ALA A 866 -29.10 30.57 -5.47
N THR A 867 -29.96 31.59 -5.49
CA THR A 867 -30.24 32.44 -4.31
C THR A 867 -30.89 31.65 -3.19
N GLU A 868 -31.91 30.85 -3.51
CA GLU A 868 -32.63 30.01 -2.54
C GLU A 868 -31.72 28.92 -1.93
N LEU A 869 -30.81 28.32 -2.72
CA LEU A 869 -29.86 27.33 -2.22
C LEU A 869 -28.85 27.94 -1.24
N GLN A 870 -28.41 29.19 -1.45
CA GLN A 870 -27.56 29.89 -0.48
C GLN A 870 -28.27 30.08 0.86
N GLU A 871 -29.59 30.36 0.86
CA GLU A 871 -30.39 30.45 2.08
C GLU A 871 -30.50 29.10 2.78
N VAL A 872 -30.81 28.03 2.04
CA VAL A 872 -30.89 26.66 2.59
C VAL A 872 -29.56 26.24 3.24
N LEU A 873 -28.43 26.49 2.58
CA LEU A 873 -27.09 26.11 3.06
C LEU A 873 -26.55 27.03 4.15
N GLY A 874 -26.99 28.29 4.21
CA GLY A 874 -26.58 29.29 5.20
C GLY A 874 -27.26 29.13 6.56
N SER A 875 -28.37 28.40 6.63
CA SER A 875 -29.04 28.09 7.88
C SER A 875 -28.27 27.02 8.67
N HIS A 876 -27.67 27.39 9.81
CA HIS A 876 -27.00 26.44 10.69
C HIS A 876 -28.02 25.45 11.28
N THR A 877 -28.09 24.24 10.72
CA THR A 877 -28.86 23.13 11.29
C THR A 877 -27.92 22.29 12.17
N THR A 878 -28.13 22.30 13.48
CA THR A 878 -27.58 21.27 14.37
C THR A 878 -28.43 20.00 14.19
N PHE A 879 -27.87 18.99 13.53
CA PHE A 879 -28.53 17.71 13.23
C PHE A 879 -28.55 16.74 14.43
#